data_AF-A0A2D5VH48-F1
#
_entry.id   AF-A0A2D5VH48-F1
#
_cell.length_a   1.000
_cell.length_b   1.000
_cell.length_c   1.000
_cell.angle_alpha   90.00
_cell.angle_beta   90.00
_cell.angle_gamma   90.00
#
_symmetry.space_group_name_H-M   'P 1'
#
loop_
_entity.id
_entity.type
_entity.pdbx_description
1 polymer ?
#
loop_
_entity_poly.entity_id
_entity_poly.type
_entity_poly.pdbx_seq_one_letter_code
_entity_poly.pdbx_strand_id
1 'polypeptide(L)'
;MGYFSERLRAEGSEIVLGCNFFYLVWLVVLSLSICLTNVDAVKTKIWEQKNVEAFQTGTAKSVSISSKGEIVLHRKLEPVFEKGDEVFIWCLAEDSAGNIYAGTGNSGKIYRITPSGESSLFYDSPEVSILCMAIDSKNRVYAGTAPSGLVYRIDDDKTPPTTLLSTEESYVWSLAFDPQGNLYAATGTEGKIYKIPTTDTPSQGTESELSVLFDTDETNIVSLIFHHGYLYAGSDGKGTIFKISLDGEASVVYQTGQKEVHSLVGAPNGSVFAGTVTTAPPKPGSRPNSPPTPDGRPPEQKKSRIYQVQPNGTIRGIWNSPEPLILSINAYADYLIVGTGDDGKIYHVTLDGESVAIAKCEAKQVLALHQTTIDGENTSNLTWVATGNQGKVFQLSELYVEEGTLESEAYDTKSTSRWGKLSWRSTGGEVAFSTRSGNTGKPDNTWCDWSEALANSDGTQITSPEARFMQWKAVLKANDGTPTLQQVRFGSVQLNLEPRIGQIQVHVGIPKDRENRNGPPQRSKSDANALKKRTAKWEVADPNGDPLEFTLYSKRTEDNEWQLLKEELKDPVYTWDATAMPDGEYHLKLVVSDQLGNQQGAGLVAEKIGSPFEIDNTQPVIANIQGTKNGDGSYRISCVIEDGGSPIKEAVYKIDSDEEWKAIFPSDLIFDSRREELVLTTEPLERKGRHTIAIRAVDTAGNITVGGATF
;
A
#
# COMPACT_ATOMS: atom_id res chain seq x y z
N MET A 1 -57.18 -4.76 -46.98
CA MET A 1 -58.34 -3.87 -47.21
C MET A 1 -58.02 -2.50 -46.62
N GLY A 2 -58.18 -1.42 -47.41
CA GLY A 2 -57.98 0.01 -47.04
C GLY A 2 -56.51 0.45 -47.06
N TYR A 3 -55.86 1.07 -48.06
CA TYR A 3 -56.16 2.05 -49.14
C TYR A 3 -56.14 3.55 -48.75
N PHE A 4 -55.36 4.31 -49.56
CA PHE A 4 -55.12 5.78 -49.70
C PHE A 4 -54.05 6.42 -48.79
N SER A 5 -52.84 6.81 -49.26
CA SER A 5 -52.32 7.77 -50.30
C SER A 5 -51.76 9.02 -49.60
N GLU A 6 -50.56 9.57 -49.87
CA GLU A 6 -50.01 10.23 -51.08
C GLU A 6 -48.45 10.18 -51.02
N ARG A 7 -47.67 9.88 -52.08
CA ARG A 7 -47.18 10.72 -53.23
C ARG A 7 -46.53 12.04 -52.77
N LEU A 8 -45.27 12.41 -53.08
CA LEU A 8 -44.43 12.38 -54.31
C LEU A 8 -42.94 12.33 -53.90
N ARG A 9 -42.08 11.43 -54.41
CA ARG A 9 -41.36 11.38 -55.69
C ARG A 9 -40.57 12.64 -56.07
N ALA A 10 -39.24 12.51 -55.95
CA ALA A 10 -38.22 13.30 -56.61
C ALA A 10 -38.11 12.91 -58.10
N GLU A 11 -37.87 13.89 -58.96
CA GLU A 11 -37.31 13.78 -60.31
C GLU A 11 -36.17 14.82 -60.36
N GLY A 12 -34.91 14.40 -60.48
CA GLY A 12 -34.16 14.39 -61.74
C GLY A 12 -33.31 15.68 -61.81
N SER A 13 -32.01 15.71 -62.14
CA SER A 13 -31.11 14.77 -62.78
C SER A 13 -29.68 15.27 -62.56
N GLU A 14 -28.86 14.44 -61.92
CA GLU A 14 -27.52 13.98 -62.32
C GLU A 14 -26.49 14.92 -63.02
N ILE A 15 -25.26 14.80 -62.49
CA ILE A 15 -23.89 14.95 -63.08
C ILE A 15 -23.23 16.35 -63.11
N VAL A 16 -22.19 16.54 -62.28
CA VAL A 16 -20.74 16.55 -62.63
C VAL A 16 -19.94 17.20 -61.48
N LEU A 17 -18.92 16.47 -60.98
CA LEU A 17 -17.90 16.97 -60.04
C LEU A 17 -17.06 18.12 -60.65
N GLY A 18 -16.73 19.13 -59.83
CA GLY A 18 -15.62 20.05 -60.11
C GLY A 18 -15.45 21.14 -59.07
N CYS A 19 -14.39 21.07 -58.27
CA CYS A 19 -13.98 22.03 -57.23
C CYS A 19 -13.81 23.48 -57.72
N ASN A 20 -14.24 24.45 -56.91
CA ASN A 20 -13.43 25.51 -56.26
C ASN A 20 -14.34 26.70 -55.83
N PHE A 21 -14.42 27.05 -54.54
CA PHE A 21 -13.48 27.81 -53.71
C PHE A 21 -13.76 29.33 -53.76
N PHE A 22 -13.79 29.93 -52.55
CA PHE A 22 -13.86 31.35 -52.21
C PHE A 22 -15.25 32.03 -52.22
N TYR A 23 -15.61 32.60 -51.06
CA TYR A 23 -16.69 33.58 -50.78
C TYR A 23 -17.90 33.19 -49.93
N LEU A 24 -17.81 32.18 -49.07
CA LEU A 24 -18.83 31.98 -48.01
C LEU A 24 -18.23 31.53 -46.66
N VAL A 25 -17.18 32.22 -46.18
CA VAL A 25 -16.53 31.91 -44.88
C VAL A 25 -16.53 33.10 -43.91
N TRP A 26 -17.05 34.28 -44.30
CA TRP A 26 -16.83 35.51 -43.52
C TRP A 26 -17.91 35.91 -42.50
N LEU A 27 -18.92 35.07 -42.21
CA LEU A 27 -19.99 35.45 -41.28
C LEU A 27 -20.44 34.39 -40.25
N VAL A 28 -19.68 33.31 -40.07
CA VAL A 28 -19.95 32.30 -39.00
C VAL A 28 -18.79 32.19 -37.99
N VAL A 29 -17.71 32.95 -38.14
CA VAL A 29 -16.53 32.88 -37.26
C VAL A 29 -16.60 33.84 -36.06
N LEU A 30 -17.68 34.60 -35.89
CA LEU A 30 -17.79 35.63 -34.83
C LEU A 30 -18.93 35.37 -33.83
N SER A 31 -19.11 34.14 -33.34
CA SER A 31 -19.99 33.91 -32.17
C SER A 31 -19.80 32.57 -31.43
N LEU A 32 -18.63 31.94 -31.45
CA LEU A 32 -18.38 30.73 -30.62
C LEU A 32 -16.91 30.50 -30.29
N SER A 33 -16.18 31.55 -29.92
CA SER A 33 -14.98 31.42 -29.08
C SER A 33 -15.38 31.57 -27.62
N ILE A 34 -16.15 30.61 -27.11
CA ILE A 34 -16.16 30.37 -25.67
C ILE A 34 -14.80 29.74 -25.39
N CYS A 35 -13.84 30.56 -24.96
CA CYS A 35 -12.66 30.05 -24.28
C CYS A 35 -13.17 29.23 -23.11
N LEU A 36 -13.15 27.90 -23.25
CA LEU A 36 -13.24 26.97 -22.13
C LEU A 36 -11.96 27.18 -21.31
N THR A 37 -11.97 28.19 -20.44
CA THR A 37 -11.03 28.23 -19.33
C THR A 37 -11.41 27.05 -18.44
N ASN A 38 -10.56 26.03 -18.40
CA ASN A 38 -10.67 25.01 -17.38
C ASN A 38 -10.43 25.72 -16.04
N VAL A 39 -11.52 26.07 -15.35
CA VAL A 39 -11.46 26.48 -13.95
C VAL A 39 -11.30 25.19 -13.17
N ASP A 40 -10.07 24.92 -12.71
CA ASP A 40 -9.78 23.79 -11.83
C ASP A 40 -10.39 24.09 -10.45
N ALA A 41 -11.66 23.72 -10.27
CA ALA A 41 -12.35 23.85 -8.99
C ALA A 41 -11.69 22.99 -7.90
N VAL A 42 -11.85 23.42 -6.63
CA VAL A 42 -11.44 22.70 -5.42
C VAL A 42 -11.61 21.18 -5.58
N LYS A 43 -10.49 20.46 -5.66
CA LYS A 43 -10.47 19.03 -5.97
C LYS A 43 -10.92 18.24 -4.75
N THR A 44 -12.17 17.79 -4.77
CA THR A 44 -12.66 16.82 -3.78
C THR A 44 -11.85 15.54 -3.90
N LYS A 45 -11.17 15.16 -2.82
CA LYS A 45 -10.45 13.88 -2.77
C LYS A 45 -11.41 12.80 -2.33
N ILE A 46 -11.53 11.75 -3.13
CA ILE A 46 -12.29 10.56 -2.78
C ILE A 46 -11.33 9.54 -2.18
N TRP A 47 -11.67 9.08 -0.99
CA TRP A 47 -11.01 7.95 -0.37
C TRP A 47 -11.91 6.72 -0.45
N GLU A 48 -11.30 5.59 -0.77
CA GLU A 48 -11.99 4.32 -0.99
C GLU A 48 -11.12 3.16 -0.52
N GLN A 49 -11.72 2.21 0.19
CA GLN A 49 -11.13 0.92 0.49
C GLN A 49 -12.05 -0.18 0.01
N LYS A 50 -11.49 -1.15 -0.73
CA LYS A 50 -12.24 -2.21 -1.42
C LYS A 50 -11.42 -3.48 -1.70
N ASN A 51 -10.38 -3.75 -0.91
CA ASN A 51 -9.52 -4.91 -1.12
C ASN A 51 -8.88 -5.40 0.18
N VAL A 52 -8.23 -6.57 0.09
CA VAL A 52 -7.59 -7.26 1.21
C VAL A 52 -6.54 -6.37 1.89
N GLU A 53 -5.60 -5.81 1.14
CA GLU A 53 -4.50 -5.00 1.67
C GLU A 53 -5.02 -3.78 2.45
N ALA A 54 -6.06 -3.12 1.93
CA ALA A 54 -6.63 -1.93 2.55
C ALA A 54 -7.36 -2.22 3.86
N PHE A 55 -8.08 -3.35 3.96
CA PHE A 55 -8.80 -3.70 5.17
C PHE A 55 -7.93 -4.40 6.23
N GLN A 56 -6.88 -5.10 5.81
CA GLN A 56 -5.97 -5.82 6.70
C GLN A 56 -5.13 -4.91 7.61
N THR A 57 -5.00 -3.62 7.29
CA THR A 57 -4.34 -2.67 8.18
C THR A 57 -5.20 -2.31 9.41
N GLY A 58 -6.51 -2.56 9.34
CA GLY A 58 -7.44 -2.29 10.42
C GLY A 58 -7.37 -3.28 11.59
N THR A 59 -8.02 -2.90 12.69
CA THR A 59 -8.19 -3.77 13.86
C THR A 59 -9.55 -4.46 13.81
N ALA A 60 -9.54 -5.77 13.58
CA ALA A 60 -10.73 -6.62 13.52
C ALA A 60 -11.08 -7.24 14.88
N LYS A 61 -12.38 -7.30 15.21
CA LYS A 61 -12.93 -8.08 16.32
C LYS A 61 -14.14 -8.86 15.81
N SER A 62 -14.10 -10.19 15.95
CA SER A 62 -15.19 -11.08 15.52
C SER A 62 -15.57 -10.97 14.03
N VAL A 63 -14.67 -10.44 13.21
CA VAL A 63 -14.77 -10.38 11.74
C VAL A 63 -13.45 -10.80 11.11
N SER A 64 -13.51 -11.22 9.86
CA SER A 64 -12.35 -11.55 9.04
C SER A 64 -12.46 -10.95 7.65
N ILE A 65 -11.31 -10.73 7.02
CA ILE A 65 -11.25 -10.32 5.62
C ILE A 65 -11.02 -11.58 4.78
N SER A 66 -11.93 -11.88 3.86
CA SER A 66 -11.81 -12.98 2.90
C SER A 66 -10.71 -12.71 1.89
N SER A 67 -10.25 -13.74 1.19
CA SER A 67 -9.29 -13.61 0.08
C SER A 67 -9.83 -12.74 -1.08
N LYS A 68 -11.14 -12.48 -1.13
CA LYS A 68 -11.78 -11.56 -2.08
C LYS A 68 -11.79 -10.09 -1.62
N GLY A 69 -11.36 -9.81 -0.39
CA GLY A 69 -11.41 -8.47 0.20
C GLY A 69 -12.77 -8.12 0.78
N GLU A 70 -13.56 -9.12 1.17
CA GLU A 70 -14.85 -8.93 1.82
C GLU A 70 -14.72 -9.14 3.32
N ILE A 71 -15.37 -8.30 4.12
CA ILE A 71 -15.38 -8.44 5.58
C ILE A 71 -16.62 -9.23 5.97
N VAL A 72 -16.40 -10.35 6.65
CA VAL A 72 -17.45 -11.28 7.08
C VAL A 72 -17.39 -11.50 8.59
N LEU A 73 -18.53 -11.78 9.21
CA LEU A 73 -18.60 -12.16 10.62
C LEU A 73 -17.99 -13.54 10.86
N HIS A 74 -17.44 -13.72 12.07
CA HIS A 74 -17.07 -15.05 12.55
C HIS A 74 -18.31 -15.91 12.83
N ARG A 75 -18.15 -17.22 12.73
CA ARG A 75 -19.08 -18.23 13.23
C ARG A 75 -18.96 -18.34 14.75
N LYS A 76 -20.04 -18.76 15.41
CA LYS A 76 -20.03 -19.04 16.83
C LYS A 76 -19.14 -20.25 17.12
N LEU A 77 -18.31 -20.11 18.14
CA LEU A 77 -17.46 -21.17 18.67
C LEU A 77 -17.86 -21.39 20.13
N GLU A 78 -18.59 -22.45 20.40
CA GLU A 78 -19.22 -22.70 21.69
C GLU A 78 -18.37 -23.67 22.52
N PRO A 79 -17.86 -23.28 23.69
CA PRO A 79 -17.07 -24.17 24.53
C PRO A 79 -17.96 -25.28 25.10
N VAL A 80 -17.53 -26.54 24.95
CA VAL A 80 -18.25 -27.71 25.47
C VAL A 80 -17.46 -28.41 26.56
N PHE A 81 -16.12 -28.46 26.43
CA PHE A 81 -15.26 -29.11 27.41
C PHE A 81 -14.07 -28.22 27.77
N GLU A 82 -13.87 -28.05 29.08
CA GLU A 82 -12.71 -27.39 29.65
C GLU A 82 -12.37 -28.04 31.00
N LYS A 83 -11.11 -28.46 31.15
CA LYS A 83 -10.52 -28.88 32.43
C LYS A 83 -9.23 -28.09 32.60
N GLY A 84 -9.18 -27.24 33.63
CA GLY A 84 -8.14 -26.21 33.79
C GLY A 84 -6.70 -26.71 33.83
N ASP A 85 -6.49 -28.01 34.07
CA ASP A 85 -5.17 -28.63 34.14
C ASP A 85 -4.71 -29.20 32.78
N GLU A 86 -5.58 -29.28 31.77
CA GLU A 86 -5.25 -29.86 30.46
C GLU A 86 -4.70 -28.79 29.51
N VAL A 87 -3.49 -29.02 28.99
CA VAL A 87 -2.79 -28.10 28.09
C VAL A 87 -3.08 -28.43 26.62
N PHE A 88 -3.30 -29.71 26.31
CA PHE A 88 -3.53 -30.19 24.96
C PHE A 88 -4.67 -31.20 24.92
N ILE A 89 -5.60 -31.00 24.00
CA ILE A 89 -6.49 -32.05 23.50
C ILE A 89 -6.00 -32.41 22.10
N TRP A 90 -5.33 -33.56 21.97
CA TRP A 90 -4.61 -33.94 20.75
C TRP A 90 -5.53 -34.50 19.67
N CYS A 91 -6.52 -35.29 20.08
CA CYS A 91 -7.34 -36.06 19.17
C CYS A 91 -8.78 -36.16 19.66
N LEU A 92 -9.68 -36.35 18.70
CA LEU A 92 -11.09 -36.57 18.89
C LEU A 92 -11.50 -37.85 18.15
N ALA A 93 -12.45 -38.61 18.70
CA ALA A 93 -13.09 -39.73 18.03
C ALA A 93 -14.56 -39.81 18.41
N GLU A 94 -15.43 -40.30 17.53
CA GLU A 94 -16.87 -40.38 17.74
C GLU A 94 -17.35 -41.84 17.74
N ASP A 95 -18.20 -42.21 18.71
CA ASP A 95 -18.88 -43.51 18.71
C ASP A 95 -20.22 -43.45 17.96
N SER A 96 -20.82 -44.61 17.71
CA SER A 96 -22.11 -44.70 17.00
C SER A 96 -23.31 -44.07 17.73
N ALA A 97 -23.15 -43.63 18.98
CA ALA A 97 -24.16 -42.90 19.74
C ALA A 97 -23.92 -41.37 19.72
N GLY A 98 -22.84 -40.91 19.09
CA GLY A 98 -22.49 -39.51 18.93
C GLY A 98 -21.71 -38.95 20.11
N ASN A 99 -21.21 -39.80 21.00
CA ASN A 99 -20.32 -39.35 22.05
C ASN A 99 -18.94 -39.07 21.44
N ILE A 100 -18.36 -37.93 21.80
CA ILE A 100 -17.01 -37.54 21.44
C ILE A 100 -16.05 -37.94 22.55
N TYR A 101 -15.00 -38.66 22.19
CA TYR A 101 -13.88 -38.99 23.06
C TYR A 101 -12.76 -38.01 22.78
N ALA A 102 -12.22 -37.38 23.83
CA ALA A 102 -11.15 -36.40 23.77
C ALA A 102 -9.91 -36.90 24.50
N GLY A 103 -8.80 -37.07 23.78
CA GLY A 103 -7.52 -37.54 24.31
C GLY A 103 -6.60 -36.39 24.70
N THR A 104 -6.02 -36.44 25.91
CA THR A 104 -5.22 -35.34 26.46
C THR A 104 -3.71 -35.56 26.41
N GLY A 105 -2.94 -34.47 26.47
CA GLY A 105 -1.49 -34.48 26.23
C GLY A 105 -0.56 -34.39 27.45
N ASN A 106 -1.05 -34.01 28.62
CA ASN A 106 -0.21 -33.84 29.82
C ASN A 106 -0.60 -34.74 30.99
N SER A 107 -1.75 -35.39 30.92
CA SER A 107 -2.24 -36.34 31.93
C SER A 107 -2.63 -37.70 31.34
N GLY A 108 -2.52 -37.89 30.02
CA GLY A 108 -2.86 -39.15 29.34
C GLY A 108 -4.32 -39.58 29.47
N LYS A 109 -5.24 -38.64 29.71
CA LYS A 109 -6.65 -38.99 29.97
C LYS A 109 -7.45 -39.05 28.68
N ILE A 110 -8.52 -39.84 28.73
CA ILE A 110 -9.58 -39.84 27.74
C ILE A 110 -10.87 -39.44 28.43
N TYR A 111 -11.50 -38.38 27.93
CA TYR A 111 -12.81 -37.92 28.40
C TYR A 111 -13.87 -38.26 27.36
N ARG A 112 -15.01 -38.81 27.80
CA ARG A 112 -16.20 -38.98 26.97
C ARG A 112 -17.12 -37.78 27.15
N ILE A 113 -17.56 -37.19 26.05
CA ILE A 113 -18.46 -36.03 25.97
C ILE A 113 -19.70 -36.48 25.21
N THR A 114 -20.86 -36.40 25.85
CA THR A 114 -22.13 -36.77 25.21
C THR A 114 -22.57 -35.72 24.19
N PRO A 115 -23.51 -36.03 23.27
CA PRO A 115 -24.09 -35.03 22.37
C PRO A 115 -24.68 -33.81 23.09
N SER A 116 -25.10 -33.96 24.36
CA SER A 116 -25.61 -32.87 25.20
C SER A 116 -24.52 -31.99 25.83
N GLY A 117 -23.25 -32.35 25.66
CA GLY A 117 -22.11 -31.65 26.23
C GLY A 117 -21.66 -32.12 27.61
N GLU A 118 -22.37 -33.08 28.23
CA GLU A 118 -21.93 -33.67 29.51
C GLU A 118 -20.64 -34.47 29.33
N SER A 119 -19.62 -34.20 30.15
CA SER A 119 -18.31 -34.86 30.09
C SER A 119 -18.02 -35.74 31.31
N SER A 120 -17.46 -36.94 31.10
CA SER A 120 -16.97 -37.85 32.15
C SER A 120 -15.60 -38.42 31.81
N LEU A 121 -14.78 -38.74 32.82
CA LEU A 121 -13.54 -39.49 32.59
C LEU A 121 -13.88 -40.90 32.08
N PHE A 122 -13.26 -41.31 30.98
CA PHE A 122 -13.45 -42.63 30.37
C PHE A 122 -12.25 -43.55 30.64
N TYR A 123 -11.04 -43.01 30.55
CA TYR A 123 -9.82 -43.75 30.83
C TYR A 123 -8.72 -42.82 31.37
N ASP A 124 -7.96 -43.31 32.36
CA ASP A 124 -6.81 -42.63 32.97
C ASP A 124 -5.55 -43.45 32.64
N SER A 125 -4.85 -43.05 31.58
CA SER A 125 -3.68 -43.79 31.10
C SER A 125 -2.49 -43.58 32.03
N PRO A 126 -1.60 -44.58 32.20
CA PRO A 126 -0.30 -44.34 32.82
C PRO A 126 0.65 -43.52 31.94
N GLU A 127 0.33 -43.36 30.65
CA GLU A 127 1.10 -42.57 29.69
C GLU A 127 0.84 -41.07 29.83
N VAL A 128 1.73 -40.23 29.32
CA VAL A 128 1.60 -38.77 29.46
C VAL A 128 0.65 -38.18 28.41
N SER A 129 0.58 -38.78 27.23
CA SER A 129 -0.22 -38.27 26.12
C SER A 129 -0.99 -39.38 25.40
N ILE A 130 -2.24 -39.07 25.07
CA ILE A 130 -3.03 -39.79 24.06
C ILE A 130 -2.96 -38.97 22.78
N LEU A 131 -2.18 -39.42 21.79
CA LEU A 131 -1.89 -38.66 20.58
C LEU A 131 -2.92 -38.88 19.48
N CYS A 132 -3.47 -40.09 19.38
CA CYS A 132 -4.48 -40.45 18.40
C CYS A 132 -5.48 -41.45 18.96
N MET A 133 -6.68 -41.47 18.38
CA MET A 133 -7.72 -42.44 18.70
C MET A 133 -8.46 -42.90 17.45
N ALA A 134 -8.94 -44.13 17.49
CA ALA A 134 -9.90 -44.68 16.53
C ALA A 134 -10.95 -45.50 17.27
N ILE A 135 -12.17 -45.54 16.74
CA ILE A 135 -13.27 -46.31 17.31
C ILE A 135 -13.73 -47.34 16.28
N ASP A 136 -13.89 -48.59 16.71
CA ASP A 136 -14.36 -49.66 15.83
C ASP A 136 -15.89 -49.74 15.77
N SER A 137 -16.40 -50.63 14.91
CA SER A 137 -17.83 -50.87 14.73
C SER A 137 -18.54 -51.43 15.98
N LYS A 138 -17.81 -51.82 17.03
CA LYS A 138 -18.35 -52.26 18.32
C LYS A 138 -18.27 -51.16 19.38
N ASN A 139 -17.93 -49.92 19.02
CA ASN A 139 -17.70 -48.79 19.91
C ASN A 139 -16.54 -48.98 20.90
N ARG A 140 -15.56 -49.81 20.57
CA ARG A 140 -14.33 -49.95 21.38
C ARG A 140 -13.36 -48.85 21.00
N VAL A 141 -12.74 -48.21 21.99
CA VAL A 141 -11.78 -47.11 21.78
C VAL A 141 -10.37 -47.67 21.68
N TYR A 142 -9.66 -47.31 20.62
CA TYR A 142 -8.26 -47.64 20.41
C TYR A 142 -7.44 -46.37 20.55
N ALA A 143 -6.45 -46.36 21.44
CA ALA A 143 -5.69 -45.16 21.79
C ALA A 143 -4.18 -45.38 21.61
N GLY A 144 -3.56 -44.51 20.82
CA GLY A 144 -2.11 -44.46 20.62
C GLY A 144 -1.45 -43.45 21.56
N THR A 145 -0.32 -43.82 22.16
CA THR A 145 0.28 -43.05 23.27
C THR A 145 1.70 -42.55 23.01
N ALA A 146 2.14 -41.68 23.92
CA ALA A 146 3.53 -41.29 24.13
C ALA A 146 3.82 -41.12 25.64
N PRO A 147 5.07 -41.36 26.09
CA PRO A 147 6.29 -41.58 25.30
C PRO A 147 6.65 -43.06 25.06
N SER A 148 5.80 -44.02 25.43
CA SER A 148 6.12 -45.45 25.26
C SER A 148 5.50 -46.09 24.02
N GLY A 149 4.91 -45.30 23.12
CA GLY A 149 4.42 -45.77 21.81
C GLY A 149 3.45 -46.95 21.89
N LEU A 150 2.58 -46.98 22.89
CA LEU A 150 1.64 -48.09 23.12
C LEU A 150 0.36 -47.90 22.31
N VAL A 151 -0.30 -49.01 21.97
CA VAL A 151 -1.70 -49.00 21.50
C VAL A 151 -2.54 -49.77 22.51
N TYR A 152 -3.49 -49.08 23.13
CA TYR A 152 -4.50 -49.67 24.00
C TYR A 152 -5.80 -49.90 23.26
N ARG A 153 -6.50 -51.00 23.57
CA ARG A 153 -7.93 -51.19 23.32
C ARG A 153 -8.67 -51.06 24.65
N ILE A 154 -9.65 -50.17 24.69
CA ILE A 154 -10.47 -49.85 25.85
C ILE A 154 -11.92 -50.15 25.46
N ASP A 155 -12.47 -51.20 26.07
CA ASP A 155 -13.80 -51.70 25.73
C ASP A 155 -14.90 -50.93 26.48
N ASP A 156 -14.64 -50.52 27.73
CA ASP A 156 -15.51 -49.66 28.55
C ASP A 156 -14.71 -48.97 29.68
N ASP A 157 -15.41 -48.19 30.53
CA ASP A 157 -14.83 -47.43 31.66
C ASP A 157 -14.59 -48.26 32.93
N LYS A 158 -14.87 -49.57 32.91
CA LYS A 158 -14.83 -50.48 34.07
C LYS A 158 -13.80 -51.59 33.92
N THR A 159 -13.43 -51.91 32.68
CA THR A 159 -12.52 -52.99 32.33
C THR A 159 -11.11 -52.44 32.10
N PRO A 160 -10.06 -53.11 32.61
CA PRO A 160 -8.70 -52.74 32.26
C PRO A 160 -8.47 -52.82 30.75
N PRO A 161 -7.69 -51.89 30.16
CA PRO A 161 -7.40 -51.91 28.74
C PRO A 161 -6.56 -53.12 28.35
N THR A 162 -6.67 -53.53 27.09
CA THR A 162 -5.77 -54.51 26.48
C THR A 162 -4.67 -53.79 25.69
N THR A 163 -3.41 -54.03 26.00
CA THR A 163 -2.29 -53.53 25.20
C THR A 163 -2.13 -54.38 23.94
N LEU A 164 -2.32 -53.76 22.77
CA LEU A 164 -2.21 -54.42 21.46
C LEU A 164 -0.86 -54.18 20.77
N LEU A 165 -0.18 -53.08 21.11
CA LEU A 165 1.15 -52.77 20.60
C LEU A 165 2.06 -52.33 21.75
N SER A 166 3.27 -52.88 21.76
CA SER A 166 4.38 -52.47 22.63
C SER A 166 5.68 -52.76 21.88
N THR A 167 6.24 -51.73 21.27
CA THR A 167 7.49 -51.82 20.47
C THR A 167 8.55 -50.87 21.04
N GLU A 168 9.66 -50.68 20.33
CA GLU A 168 10.70 -49.71 20.70
C GLU A 168 10.36 -48.27 20.23
N GLU A 169 9.24 -48.10 19.53
CA GLU A 169 8.77 -46.79 19.08
C GLU A 169 8.31 -45.94 20.28
N SER A 170 8.60 -44.64 20.25
CA SER A 170 8.23 -43.73 21.36
C SER A 170 6.85 -43.08 21.16
N TYR A 171 6.32 -43.12 19.94
CA TYR A 171 5.10 -42.41 19.58
C TYR A 171 4.21 -43.26 18.68
N VAL A 172 2.90 -43.25 18.94
CA VAL A 172 1.88 -43.67 17.97
C VAL A 172 1.11 -42.41 17.56
N TRP A 173 1.35 -41.94 16.34
CA TRP A 173 0.83 -40.66 15.87
C TRP A 173 -0.54 -40.75 15.22
N SER A 174 -0.87 -41.88 14.59
CA SER A 174 -2.16 -42.04 13.91
C SER A 174 -2.58 -43.51 13.88
N LEU A 175 -3.90 -43.71 13.96
CA LEU A 175 -4.56 -45.02 13.88
C LEU A 175 -5.58 -45.01 12.74
N ALA A 176 -5.63 -46.08 11.95
CA ALA A 176 -6.63 -46.24 10.89
C ALA A 176 -7.12 -47.69 10.81
N PHE A 177 -8.41 -47.89 10.55
CA PHE A 177 -8.99 -49.20 10.28
C PHE A 177 -9.14 -49.43 8.78
N ASP A 178 -8.91 -50.67 8.33
CA ASP A 178 -9.44 -51.14 7.04
C ASP A 178 -10.90 -51.63 7.18
N PRO A 179 -11.62 -51.90 6.08
CA PRO A 179 -12.99 -52.41 6.11
C PRO A 179 -13.12 -53.82 6.71
N GLN A 180 -12.01 -54.56 6.86
CA GLN A 180 -11.96 -55.89 7.48
C GLN A 180 -11.78 -55.81 9.00
N GLY A 181 -11.55 -54.60 9.55
CA GLY A 181 -11.35 -54.35 10.97
C GLY A 181 -9.90 -54.51 11.43
N ASN A 182 -8.93 -54.66 10.53
CA ASN A 182 -7.52 -54.61 10.91
C ASN A 182 -7.16 -53.16 11.27
N LEU A 183 -6.42 -52.98 12.36
CA LEU A 183 -5.95 -51.68 12.80
C LEU A 183 -4.53 -51.45 12.29
N TYR A 184 -4.26 -50.25 11.82
CA TYR A 184 -2.94 -49.83 11.38
C TYR A 184 -2.46 -48.68 12.27
N ALA A 185 -1.22 -48.78 12.75
CA ALA A 185 -0.62 -47.78 13.62
C ALA A 185 0.60 -47.16 12.93
N ALA A 186 0.54 -45.85 12.70
CA ALA A 186 1.67 -45.05 12.26
C ALA A 186 2.49 -44.62 13.47
N THR A 187 3.77 -44.97 13.49
CA THR A 187 4.65 -44.76 14.63
C THR A 187 5.77 -43.76 14.35
N GLY A 188 6.48 -43.37 15.42
CA GLY A 188 7.58 -42.43 15.35
C GLY A 188 8.77 -42.82 16.22
N THR A 189 9.97 -42.46 15.73
CA THR A 189 11.35 -42.84 16.09
C THR A 189 12.00 -43.67 14.98
N GLU A 190 11.29 -44.66 14.43
CA GLU A 190 11.71 -45.45 13.26
C GLU A 190 10.74 -45.36 12.07
N GLY A 191 9.62 -44.62 12.19
CA GLY A 191 8.72 -44.33 11.08
C GLY A 191 7.91 -45.51 10.56
N LYS A 192 7.71 -46.57 11.35
CA LYS A 192 7.03 -47.78 10.87
C LYS A 192 5.51 -47.61 10.81
N ILE A 193 4.88 -48.48 10.00
CA ILE A 193 3.44 -48.73 10.06
C ILE A 193 3.23 -50.18 10.45
N TYR A 194 2.61 -50.40 11.60
CA TYR A 194 2.26 -51.74 12.09
C TYR A 194 0.85 -52.12 11.69
N LYS A 195 0.65 -53.37 11.27
CA LYS A 195 -0.66 -54.00 11.13
C LYS A 195 -0.96 -54.79 12.41
N ILE A 196 -2.05 -54.42 13.07
CA ILE A 196 -2.48 -54.93 14.38
C ILE A 196 -3.83 -55.64 14.19
N PRO A 197 -3.86 -56.98 14.31
CA PRO A 197 -5.10 -57.74 14.35
C PRO A 197 -5.95 -57.34 15.57
N THR A 198 -7.24 -57.07 15.37
CA THR A 198 -8.16 -56.63 16.45
C THR A 198 -9.25 -57.65 16.79
N THR A 199 -9.23 -58.80 16.12
CA THR A 199 -10.21 -59.87 16.30
C THR A 199 -9.95 -60.64 17.59
N ASP A 200 -10.99 -60.82 18.41
CA ASP A 200 -10.92 -61.56 19.66
C ASP A 200 -10.71 -63.08 19.46
N THR A 201 -10.74 -63.57 18.22
CA THR A 201 -10.56 -65.00 17.87
C THR A 201 -9.66 -65.10 16.63
N PRO A 202 -8.53 -65.85 16.68
CA PRO A 202 -7.73 -66.10 15.48
C PRO A 202 -8.57 -66.95 14.52
N SER A 203 -8.89 -66.41 13.35
CA SER A 203 -9.48 -67.21 12.27
C SER A 203 -8.42 -68.20 11.81
N GLN A 204 -8.71 -69.51 11.85
CA GLN A 204 -7.77 -70.54 11.40
C GLN A 204 -7.32 -70.24 9.96
N GLY A 205 -6.03 -69.94 9.78
CA GLY A 205 -5.38 -69.81 8.46
C GLY A 205 -5.16 -68.40 7.93
N THR A 206 -5.52 -67.33 8.65
CA THR A 206 -5.12 -65.95 8.32
C THR A 206 -4.04 -65.47 9.30
N GLU A 207 -3.00 -64.80 8.78
CA GLU A 207 -1.93 -64.17 9.57
C GLU A 207 -2.54 -63.28 10.66
N SER A 208 -2.58 -63.82 11.87
CA SER A 208 -3.20 -63.24 13.05
C SER A 208 -2.16 -62.61 13.97
N GLU A 209 -0.96 -62.36 13.45
CA GLU A 209 0.18 -61.84 14.21
C GLU A 209 0.46 -60.38 13.85
N LEU A 210 0.89 -59.63 14.85
CA LEU A 210 1.42 -58.28 14.70
C LEU A 210 2.58 -58.29 13.69
N SER A 211 2.53 -57.40 12.69
CA SER A 211 3.57 -57.30 11.67
C SER A 211 3.85 -55.85 11.26
N VAL A 212 5.05 -55.61 10.74
CA VAL A 212 5.40 -54.33 10.10
C VAL A 212 4.88 -54.38 8.67
N LEU A 213 3.91 -53.53 8.34
CA LEU A 213 3.37 -53.39 6.99
C LEU A 213 4.32 -52.59 6.11
N PHE A 214 4.87 -51.50 6.65
CA PHE A 214 5.72 -50.58 5.92
C PHE A 214 6.81 -50.04 6.83
N ASP A 215 8.04 -50.01 6.30
CA ASP A 215 9.24 -49.49 6.94
C ASP A 215 9.83 -48.42 6.02
N THR A 216 9.91 -47.19 6.50
CA THR A 216 10.28 -46.01 5.73
C THR A 216 11.65 -45.51 6.17
N ASP A 217 12.30 -44.68 5.34
CA ASP A 217 13.54 -44.00 5.71
C ASP A 217 13.33 -42.64 6.43
N GLU A 218 12.10 -42.40 6.90
CA GLU A 218 11.66 -41.21 7.63
C GLU A 218 11.59 -41.53 9.12
N THR A 219 11.77 -40.53 9.97
CA THR A 219 11.77 -40.76 11.44
C THR A 219 10.36 -40.93 12.00
N ASN A 220 9.35 -40.29 11.41
CA ASN A 220 7.97 -40.39 11.88
C ASN A 220 6.99 -40.44 10.71
N ILE A 221 5.97 -41.27 10.84
CA ILE A 221 4.72 -41.15 10.09
C ILE A 221 3.71 -40.52 11.04
N VAL A 222 3.25 -39.31 10.72
CA VAL A 222 2.45 -38.47 11.64
C VAL A 222 0.96 -38.46 11.32
N SER A 223 0.58 -38.89 10.11
CA SER A 223 -0.82 -39.00 9.69
C SER A 223 -1.05 -40.26 8.89
N LEU A 224 -2.20 -40.90 9.09
CA LEU A 224 -2.58 -42.16 8.43
C LEU A 224 -4.08 -42.23 8.22
N ILE A 225 -4.52 -42.52 6.99
CA ILE A 225 -5.93 -42.82 6.67
C ILE A 225 -6.03 -44.05 5.76
N PHE A 226 -7.10 -44.83 5.91
CA PHE A 226 -7.52 -45.79 4.88
C PHE A 226 -8.49 -45.10 3.93
N HIS A 227 -8.21 -45.13 2.62
CA HIS A 227 -9.06 -44.51 1.62
C HIS A 227 -9.00 -45.27 0.29
N HIS A 228 -10.17 -45.70 -0.22
CA HIS A 228 -10.32 -46.39 -1.50
C HIS A 228 -9.35 -47.57 -1.73
N GLY A 229 -9.18 -48.43 -0.71
CA GLY A 229 -8.38 -49.66 -0.83
C GLY A 229 -6.90 -49.52 -0.50
N TYR A 230 -6.45 -48.32 -0.16
CA TYR A 230 -5.05 -48.03 0.19
C TYR A 230 -4.95 -47.29 1.52
N LEU A 231 -3.82 -47.45 2.19
CA LEU A 231 -3.39 -46.55 3.24
C LEU A 231 -2.66 -45.37 2.61
N TYR A 232 -3.02 -44.17 3.04
CA TYR A 232 -2.27 -42.95 2.75
C TYR A 232 -1.60 -42.48 4.03
N ALA A 233 -0.30 -42.22 3.95
CA ALA A 233 0.52 -41.86 5.09
C ALA A 233 1.30 -40.57 4.82
N GLY A 234 1.40 -39.71 5.83
CA GLY A 234 2.17 -38.46 5.79
C GLY A 234 3.35 -38.52 6.75
N SER A 235 4.56 -38.17 6.29
CA SER A 235 5.77 -38.17 7.13
C SER A 235 6.07 -36.82 7.78
N ASP A 236 6.82 -36.85 8.88
CA ASP A 236 7.66 -35.75 9.38
C ASP A 236 9.12 -36.01 8.99
N GLY A 237 9.77 -34.99 8.41
CA GLY A 237 11.16 -35.03 7.95
C GLY A 237 11.24 -34.44 6.55
N LYS A 238 10.86 -35.25 5.55
CA LYS A 238 10.86 -34.82 4.14
C LYS A 238 9.47 -34.42 3.62
N GLY A 239 8.43 -34.48 4.46
CA GLY A 239 7.06 -34.09 4.12
C GLY A 239 6.52 -34.88 2.92
N THR A 240 6.57 -36.20 3.05
CA THR A 240 6.27 -37.17 1.98
C THR A 240 4.85 -37.73 2.15
N ILE A 241 4.12 -37.84 1.05
CA ILE A 241 2.83 -38.53 0.96
C ILE A 241 3.07 -39.91 0.35
N PHE A 242 2.81 -40.96 1.11
CA PHE A 242 2.88 -42.34 0.66
C PHE A 242 1.49 -42.88 0.34
N LYS A 243 1.44 -43.81 -0.63
CA LYS A 243 0.30 -44.67 -0.91
C LYS A 243 0.75 -46.11 -0.79
N ILE A 244 0.09 -46.86 0.10
CA ILE A 244 0.52 -48.17 0.57
C ILE A 244 -0.65 -49.13 0.41
N SER A 245 -0.44 -50.25 -0.27
CA SER A 245 -1.42 -51.33 -0.36
C SER A 245 -1.41 -52.19 0.91
N LEU A 246 -2.48 -52.95 1.14
CA LEU A 246 -2.64 -53.74 2.37
C LEU A 246 -1.71 -54.97 2.46
N ASP A 247 -0.97 -55.28 1.38
CA ASP A 247 0.11 -56.27 1.31
C ASP A 247 1.51 -55.64 1.49
N GLY A 248 1.60 -54.33 1.69
CA GLY A 248 2.83 -53.61 2.03
C GLY A 248 3.57 -52.97 0.84
N GLU A 249 3.08 -53.09 -0.40
CA GLU A 249 3.67 -52.34 -1.52
C GLU A 249 3.41 -50.83 -1.34
N ALA A 250 4.49 -50.07 -1.21
CA ALA A 250 4.44 -48.64 -0.99
C ALA A 250 5.01 -47.86 -2.19
N SER A 251 4.40 -46.71 -2.47
CA SER A 251 4.90 -45.75 -3.46
C SER A 251 4.80 -44.33 -2.92
N VAL A 252 5.78 -43.49 -3.27
CA VAL A 252 5.71 -42.05 -3.00
C VAL A 252 4.76 -41.43 -4.02
N VAL A 253 3.68 -40.83 -3.52
CA VAL A 253 2.74 -40.07 -4.35
C VAL A 253 3.33 -38.70 -4.64
N TYR A 254 3.80 -38.02 -3.59
CA TYR A 254 4.31 -36.67 -3.70
C TYR A 254 5.20 -36.29 -2.52
N GLN A 255 6.28 -35.56 -2.80
CA GLN A 255 7.13 -34.94 -1.78
C GLN A 255 6.89 -33.43 -1.79
N THR A 256 6.35 -32.91 -0.69
CA THR A 256 5.77 -31.56 -0.65
C THR A 256 6.81 -30.45 -0.60
N GLY A 257 8.02 -30.77 -0.11
CA GLY A 257 9.09 -29.82 0.16
C GLY A 257 8.86 -28.98 1.43
N GLN A 258 7.78 -29.24 2.17
CA GLN A 258 7.58 -28.80 3.56
C GLN A 258 8.12 -29.87 4.52
N LYS A 259 8.24 -29.50 5.81
CA LYS A 259 8.82 -30.38 6.83
C LYS A 259 7.96 -31.64 7.04
N GLU A 260 6.65 -31.46 7.01
CA GLU A 260 5.73 -32.47 7.51
C GLU A 260 4.38 -32.44 6.79
N VAL A 261 3.79 -33.62 6.57
CA VAL A 261 2.40 -33.81 6.14
C VAL A 261 1.57 -34.21 7.37
N HIS A 262 1.08 -33.21 8.08
CA HIS A 262 0.51 -33.37 9.43
C HIS A 262 -0.92 -33.91 9.43
N SER A 263 -1.71 -33.61 8.39
CA SER A 263 -3.12 -34.01 8.33
C SER A 263 -3.46 -34.58 6.95
N LEU A 264 -4.18 -35.70 6.94
CA LEU A 264 -4.72 -36.34 5.75
C LEU A 264 -6.22 -36.57 5.94
N VAL A 265 -7.01 -36.23 4.93
CA VAL A 265 -8.46 -36.50 4.92
C VAL A 265 -8.90 -36.97 3.54
N GLY A 266 -9.71 -38.03 3.50
CA GLY A 266 -10.31 -38.54 2.26
C GLY A 266 -11.56 -37.75 1.87
N ALA A 267 -11.81 -37.63 0.57
CA ALA A 267 -12.99 -36.97 0.02
C ALA A 267 -13.91 -37.98 -0.67
N PRO A 268 -15.24 -37.72 -0.75
CA PRO A 268 -16.18 -38.64 -1.40
C PRO A 268 -15.88 -38.94 -2.87
N ASN A 269 -15.22 -38.00 -3.57
CA ASN A 269 -14.80 -38.16 -4.97
C ASN A 269 -13.52 -39.02 -5.15
N GLY A 270 -12.98 -39.55 -4.05
CA GLY A 270 -11.78 -40.37 -4.02
C GLY A 270 -10.46 -39.63 -3.93
N SER A 271 -10.49 -38.31 -3.82
CA SER A 271 -9.28 -37.53 -3.56
C SER A 271 -8.84 -37.66 -2.10
N VAL A 272 -7.55 -37.44 -1.86
CA VAL A 272 -7.00 -37.24 -0.51
C VAL A 272 -6.46 -35.83 -0.42
N PHE A 273 -6.87 -35.09 0.61
CA PHE A 273 -6.29 -33.79 0.94
C PHE A 273 -5.18 -33.95 1.97
N ALA A 274 -4.08 -33.24 1.78
CA ALA A 274 -2.91 -33.26 2.63
C ALA A 274 -2.55 -31.85 3.09
N GLY A 275 -2.61 -31.62 4.40
CA GLY A 275 -2.19 -30.38 5.06
C GLY A 275 -0.75 -30.45 5.51
N THR A 276 0.04 -29.45 5.18
CA THR A 276 1.47 -29.43 5.50
C THR A 276 1.85 -28.44 6.58
N VAL A 277 2.98 -28.71 7.23
CA VAL A 277 3.60 -27.87 8.24
C VAL A 277 5.01 -27.50 7.77
N THR A 278 5.33 -26.21 7.72
CA THR A 278 6.65 -25.76 7.25
C THR A 278 7.70 -25.79 8.34
N THR A 279 7.36 -25.30 9.52
CA THR A 279 8.26 -25.20 10.67
C THR A 279 7.74 -26.10 11.77
N ALA A 280 8.61 -26.71 12.59
CA ALA A 280 8.12 -27.45 13.73
C ALA A 280 7.23 -26.56 14.62
N PRO A 281 6.10 -27.06 15.15
CA PRO A 281 5.37 -26.36 16.20
C PRO A 281 6.34 -26.04 17.36
N PRO A 282 6.18 -24.90 18.08
CA PRO A 282 7.03 -24.62 19.22
C PRO A 282 6.92 -25.75 20.26
N LYS A 283 8.03 -26.42 20.56
CA LYS A 283 8.08 -27.42 21.63
C LYS A 283 7.93 -26.72 22.99
N PRO A 284 7.28 -27.35 23.99
CA PRO A 284 7.22 -26.80 25.34
C PRO A 284 8.63 -26.52 25.87
N GLY A 285 8.93 -25.26 26.18
CA GLY A 285 10.19 -24.85 26.82
C GLY A 285 11.34 -24.40 25.90
N SER A 286 11.21 -24.37 24.58
CA SER A 286 12.27 -23.86 23.69
C SER A 286 12.01 -22.44 23.18
N ARG A 287 12.99 -21.54 23.34
CA ARG A 287 13.03 -20.25 22.62
C ARG A 287 13.43 -20.48 21.15
N PRO A 288 12.86 -19.73 20.18
CA PRO A 288 13.22 -19.87 18.78
C PRO A 288 14.63 -19.31 18.55
N ASN A 289 15.59 -20.18 18.20
CA ASN A 289 16.88 -19.80 17.66
C ASN A 289 17.11 -20.63 16.39
N SER A 290 16.76 -20.07 15.22
CA SER A 290 17.20 -20.60 13.94
C SER A 290 18.44 -19.82 13.48
N PRO A 291 19.59 -20.48 13.24
CA PRO A 291 20.74 -19.84 12.61
C PRO A 291 20.43 -19.39 11.17
N PRO A 292 21.14 -18.39 10.61
CA PRO A 292 20.99 -17.98 9.21
C PRO A 292 21.39 -19.12 8.25
N THR A 293 20.84 -19.14 7.03
CA THR A 293 21.31 -20.08 6.00
C THR A 293 22.73 -19.71 5.52
N PRO A 294 23.54 -20.68 5.04
CA PRO A 294 24.96 -20.48 4.67
C PRO A 294 25.22 -19.41 3.60
N ASP A 295 24.18 -18.97 2.90
CA ASP A 295 24.19 -18.01 1.79
C ASP A 295 23.66 -16.62 2.18
N GLY A 296 23.42 -16.37 3.47
CA GLY A 296 23.07 -15.03 3.98
C GLY A 296 21.69 -14.50 3.55
N ARG A 297 20.87 -15.36 2.92
CA ARG A 297 19.46 -15.05 2.66
C ARG A 297 18.66 -15.26 3.95
N PRO A 298 17.63 -14.45 4.23
CA PRO A 298 16.64 -14.82 5.23
C PRO A 298 16.09 -16.20 4.85
N PRO A 299 15.90 -17.15 5.80
CA PRO A 299 15.23 -18.41 5.50
C PRO A 299 13.88 -18.06 4.85
N GLU A 300 13.66 -18.53 3.62
CA GLU A 300 12.37 -18.35 2.96
C GLU A 300 11.27 -18.86 3.88
N GLN A 301 10.31 -18.00 4.22
CA GLN A 301 9.08 -18.42 4.89
C GLN A 301 8.30 -19.32 3.90
N LYS A 302 8.63 -20.61 3.87
CA LYS A 302 7.84 -21.59 3.14
C LYS A 302 6.44 -21.57 3.77
N LYS A 303 5.42 -21.13 3.05
CA LYS A 303 4.04 -21.17 3.57
C LYS A 303 3.59 -22.62 3.65
N SER A 304 2.80 -22.96 4.67
CA SER A 304 2.08 -24.24 4.69
C SER A 304 1.07 -24.31 3.56
N ARG A 305 0.80 -25.51 3.06
CA ARG A 305 -0.03 -25.73 1.88
C ARG A 305 -0.99 -26.88 2.07
N ILE A 306 -2.10 -26.82 1.35
CA ILE A 306 -2.98 -27.95 1.15
C ILE A 306 -2.77 -28.48 -0.27
N TYR A 307 -2.54 -29.78 -0.37
CA TYR A 307 -2.49 -30.51 -1.63
C TYR A 307 -3.70 -31.43 -1.75
N GLN A 308 -4.21 -31.57 -2.97
CA GLN A 308 -5.18 -32.60 -3.34
C GLN A 308 -4.45 -33.65 -4.19
N VAL A 309 -4.46 -34.89 -3.71
CA VAL A 309 -4.12 -36.09 -4.47
C VAL A 309 -5.39 -36.61 -5.11
N GLN A 310 -5.50 -36.54 -6.43
CA GLN A 310 -6.66 -37.08 -7.15
C GLN A 310 -6.57 -38.60 -7.28
N PRO A 311 -7.70 -39.32 -7.51
CA PRO A 311 -7.69 -40.77 -7.70
C PRO A 311 -6.74 -41.26 -8.80
N ASN A 312 -6.54 -40.44 -9.84
CA ASN A 312 -5.62 -40.74 -10.95
C ASN A 312 -4.14 -40.49 -10.63
N GLY A 313 -3.80 -40.11 -9.39
CA GLY A 313 -2.43 -39.81 -8.94
C GLY A 313 -1.94 -38.39 -9.23
N THR A 314 -2.75 -37.54 -9.87
CA THR A 314 -2.37 -36.14 -10.14
C THR A 314 -2.44 -35.31 -8.87
N ILE A 315 -1.44 -34.43 -8.68
CA ILE A 315 -1.36 -33.52 -7.54
C ILE A 315 -1.80 -32.11 -7.94
N ARG A 316 -2.65 -31.49 -7.12
CA ARG A 316 -3.03 -30.09 -7.25
C ARG A 316 -2.81 -29.36 -5.92
N GLY A 317 -2.15 -28.21 -5.94
CA GLY A 317 -2.15 -27.31 -4.78
C GLY A 317 -3.47 -26.56 -4.68
N ILE A 318 -4.12 -26.61 -3.51
CA ILE A 318 -5.42 -25.99 -3.27
C ILE A 318 -5.27 -24.64 -2.60
N TRP A 319 -4.47 -24.57 -1.54
CA TRP A 319 -4.38 -23.37 -0.72
C TRP A 319 -2.98 -23.16 -0.17
N ASN A 320 -2.57 -21.90 -0.07
CA ASN A 320 -1.36 -21.48 0.64
C ASN A 320 -1.81 -20.77 1.92
N SER A 321 -1.52 -21.37 3.06
CA SER A 321 -1.91 -20.82 4.35
C SER A 321 -1.17 -19.51 4.64
N PRO A 322 -1.85 -18.48 5.18
CA PRO A 322 -1.21 -17.32 5.80
C PRO A 322 -0.38 -17.70 7.04
N GLU A 323 -0.69 -18.83 7.68
CA GLU A 323 -0.03 -19.34 8.89
C GLU A 323 0.90 -20.53 8.55
N PRO A 324 2.00 -20.71 9.30
CA PRO A 324 3.03 -21.71 8.98
C PRO A 324 2.68 -23.15 9.42
N LEU A 325 1.54 -23.34 10.08
CA LEU A 325 1.09 -24.61 10.64
C LEU A 325 -0.35 -24.89 10.19
N ILE A 326 -0.56 -25.93 9.37
CA ILE A 326 -1.88 -26.54 9.14
C ILE A 326 -1.93 -27.81 9.98
N LEU A 327 -2.79 -27.83 10.99
CA LEU A 327 -2.80 -28.88 12.02
C LEU A 327 -3.99 -29.83 11.89
N SER A 328 -5.08 -29.41 11.27
CA SER A 328 -6.26 -30.27 11.10
C SER A 328 -7.07 -29.85 9.88
N ILE A 329 -7.70 -30.83 9.22
CA ILE A 329 -8.54 -30.61 8.04
C ILE A 329 -9.77 -31.52 8.12
N ASN A 330 -10.95 -30.94 7.95
CA ASN A 330 -12.16 -31.67 7.57
C ASN A 330 -12.49 -31.35 6.11
N ALA A 331 -12.80 -32.38 5.32
CA ALA A 331 -13.17 -32.23 3.91
C ALA A 331 -14.68 -32.36 3.71
N TYR A 332 -15.24 -31.39 3.01
CA TYR A 332 -16.63 -31.38 2.53
C TYR A 332 -16.63 -31.54 1.00
N ALA A 333 -17.82 -31.61 0.39
CA ALA A 333 -17.96 -31.81 -1.04
C ALA A 333 -17.22 -30.72 -1.86
N ASP A 334 -17.37 -29.45 -1.47
CA ASP A 334 -16.91 -28.29 -2.25
C ASP A 334 -15.94 -27.36 -1.49
N TYR A 335 -15.62 -27.68 -0.23
CA TYR A 335 -14.75 -26.88 0.61
C TYR A 335 -14.06 -27.71 1.70
N LEU A 336 -13.11 -27.09 2.39
CA LEU A 336 -12.38 -27.61 3.53
C LEU A 336 -12.57 -26.68 4.72
N ILE A 337 -12.66 -27.27 5.91
CA ILE A 337 -12.47 -26.54 7.17
C ILE A 337 -11.09 -26.88 7.69
N VAL A 338 -10.29 -25.85 7.96
CA VAL A 338 -8.85 -25.99 8.22
C VAL A 338 -8.50 -25.33 9.54
N GLY A 339 -7.97 -26.10 10.48
CA GLY A 339 -7.43 -25.60 11.74
C GLY A 339 -5.94 -25.31 11.63
N THR A 340 -5.52 -24.13 12.09
CA THR A 340 -4.12 -23.69 12.03
C THR A 340 -3.48 -23.55 13.41
N GLY A 341 -2.15 -23.42 13.41
CA GLY A 341 -1.35 -23.10 14.59
C GLY A 341 -0.77 -21.68 14.58
N ASP A 342 -0.22 -21.26 15.72
CA ASP A 342 0.28 -19.92 16.10
C ASP A 342 -0.79 -18.91 16.54
N ASP A 343 -1.90 -18.82 15.80
CA ASP A 343 -2.98 -17.87 16.09
C ASP A 343 -4.36 -18.53 16.26
N GLY A 344 -4.43 -19.86 16.24
CA GLY A 344 -5.64 -20.62 16.57
C GLY A 344 -6.82 -20.36 15.64
N LYS A 345 -6.56 -20.08 14.35
CA LYS A 345 -7.63 -19.77 13.40
C LYS A 345 -8.24 -21.03 12.80
N ILE A 346 -9.50 -20.91 12.45
CA ILE A 346 -10.24 -21.89 11.66
C ILE A 346 -10.62 -21.21 10.34
N TYR A 347 -10.18 -21.78 9.24
CA TYR A 347 -10.45 -21.27 7.90
C TYR A 347 -11.50 -22.12 7.20
N HIS A 348 -12.39 -21.45 6.47
CA HIS A 348 -13.14 -22.05 5.38
C HIS A 348 -12.35 -21.83 4.09
N VAL A 349 -12.08 -22.91 3.35
CA VAL A 349 -11.27 -22.89 2.12
C VAL A 349 -12.00 -23.63 1.00
N THR A 350 -12.34 -22.95 -0.08
CA THR A 350 -12.97 -23.59 -1.25
C THR A 350 -11.93 -24.34 -2.09
N LEU A 351 -12.36 -25.28 -2.93
CA LEU A 351 -11.45 -26.10 -3.75
C LEU A 351 -10.74 -25.34 -4.90
N ASP A 352 -11.11 -24.09 -5.16
CA ASP A 352 -10.39 -23.16 -6.03
C ASP A 352 -9.41 -22.25 -5.27
N GLY A 353 -9.35 -22.35 -3.95
CA GLY A 353 -8.36 -21.68 -3.10
C GLY A 353 -8.82 -20.36 -2.49
N GLU A 354 -10.09 -19.98 -2.67
CA GLU A 354 -10.68 -18.86 -1.93
C GLU A 354 -10.78 -19.23 -0.46
N SER A 355 -10.52 -18.28 0.43
CA SER A 355 -10.43 -18.58 1.86
C SER A 355 -10.81 -17.42 2.75
N VAL A 356 -11.31 -17.75 3.94
CA VAL A 356 -11.59 -16.79 4.99
C VAL A 356 -11.50 -17.46 6.36
N ALA A 357 -10.91 -16.77 7.34
CA ALA A 357 -10.93 -17.24 8.73
C ALA A 357 -12.36 -17.07 9.27
N ILE A 358 -13.04 -18.17 9.55
CA ILE A 358 -14.43 -18.18 10.02
C ILE A 358 -14.52 -18.15 11.55
N ALA A 359 -13.46 -18.51 12.26
CA ALA A 359 -13.41 -18.40 13.72
C ALA A 359 -11.95 -18.27 14.18
N LYS A 360 -11.78 -17.78 15.41
CA LYS A 360 -10.49 -17.73 16.09
C LYS A 360 -10.65 -18.20 17.52
N CYS A 361 -9.85 -19.18 17.91
CA CYS A 361 -9.75 -19.65 19.28
C CYS A 361 -8.87 -18.71 20.11
N GLU A 362 -9.11 -18.64 21.43
CA GLU A 362 -8.14 -18.03 22.36
C GLU A 362 -6.85 -18.87 22.43
N ALA A 363 -7.00 -20.20 22.34
CA ALA A 363 -5.92 -21.14 22.21
C ALA A 363 -5.22 -20.97 20.85
N LYS A 364 -3.89 -21.07 20.84
CA LYS A 364 -3.07 -20.79 19.63
C LYS A 364 -3.03 -21.93 18.61
N GLN A 365 -3.59 -23.08 18.93
CA GLN A 365 -3.50 -24.28 18.09
C GLN A 365 -4.86 -24.97 18.00
N VAL A 366 -5.28 -25.29 16.78
CA VAL A 366 -6.43 -26.15 16.49
C VAL A 366 -5.92 -27.53 16.09
N LEU A 367 -5.79 -28.42 17.08
CA LEU A 367 -5.08 -29.70 16.95
C LEU A 367 -5.91 -30.77 16.25
N ALA A 368 -7.22 -30.79 16.48
CA ALA A 368 -8.09 -31.74 15.81
C ALA A 368 -9.43 -31.09 15.45
N LEU A 369 -9.96 -31.52 14.30
CA LEU A 369 -11.31 -31.25 13.86
C LEU A 369 -12.01 -32.60 13.68
N HIS A 370 -13.26 -32.69 14.12
CA HIS A 370 -14.07 -33.89 13.92
C HIS A 370 -15.47 -33.50 13.47
N GLN A 371 -15.92 -34.00 12.33
CA GLN A 371 -17.29 -33.78 11.85
C GLN A 371 -18.17 -34.93 12.30
N THR A 372 -19.32 -34.64 12.90
CA THR A 372 -20.27 -35.69 13.30
C THR A 372 -20.80 -36.44 12.08
N THR A 373 -20.92 -37.76 12.22
CA THR A 373 -21.33 -38.67 11.15
C THR A 373 -22.74 -39.25 11.34
N ILE A 374 -23.43 -38.86 12.41
CA ILE A 374 -24.76 -39.40 12.76
C ILE A 374 -25.87 -38.52 12.20
N ASP A 375 -26.70 -39.12 11.34
CA ASP A 375 -27.94 -38.53 10.84
C ASP A 375 -29.03 -38.57 11.93
N GLY A 376 -29.25 -37.46 12.62
CA GLY A 376 -30.37 -37.21 13.51
C GLY A 376 -31.08 -35.92 13.10
N GLU A 377 -32.38 -35.79 13.43
CA GLU A 377 -33.23 -34.65 13.05
C GLU A 377 -32.68 -33.26 13.48
N ASN A 378 -31.62 -33.21 14.31
CA ASN A 378 -30.94 -31.99 14.78
C ASN A 378 -29.40 -31.98 14.60
N THR A 379 -28.78 -32.97 13.94
CA THR A 379 -27.31 -33.13 13.87
C THR A 379 -26.71 -32.87 12.48
N SER A 380 -27.25 -31.94 11.71
CA SER A 380 -26.65 -31.52 10.44
C SER A 380 -25.23 -30.94 10.67
N ASN A 381 -24.19 -31.67 10.25
CA ASN A 381 -22.80 -31.21 10.08
C ASN A 381 -22.17 -30.44 11.26
N LEU A 382 -22.36 -30.86 12.50
CA LEU A 382 -21.61 -30.31 13.64
C LEU A 382 -20.12 -30.61 13.50
N THR A 383 -19.29 -29.56 13.62
CA THR A 383 -17.82 -29.69 13.66
C THR A 383 -17.32 -29.43 15.08
N TRP A 384 -16.65 -30.42 15.64
CA TRP A 384 -15.95 -30.33 16.91
C TRP A 384 -14.52 -29.87 16.70
N VAL A 385 -14.03 -29.05 17.62
CA VAL A 385 -12.71 -28.40 17.55
C VAL A 385 -11.97 -28.67 18.85
N ALA A 386 -10.80 -29.29 18.78
CA ALA A 386 -9.91 -29.50 19.92
C ALA A 386 -8.68 -28.60 19.83
N THR A 387 -8.27 -28.03 20.96
CA THR A 387 -7.21 -27.02 21.00
C THR A 387 -5.99 -27.39 21.84
N GLY A 388 -4.86 -26.75 21.52
CA GLY A 388 -3.58 -26.88 22.21
C GLY A 388 -3.07 -25.57 22.83
N ASN A 389 -2.18 -25.68 23.82
CA ASN A 389 -1.74 -24.64 24.75
C ASN A 389 -2.80 -24.13 25.75
N GLN A 390 -4.07 -24.41 25.47
CA GLN A 390 -5.19 -24.38 26.39
C GLN A 390 -6.14 -25.50 25.93
N GLY A 391 -6.12 -26.64 26.63
CA GLY A 391 -6.82 -27.84 26.22
C GLY A 391 -8.32 -27.69 26.40
N LYS A 392 -9.05 -27.47 25.30
CA LYS A 392 -10.51 -27.32 25.29
C LYS A 392 -11.11 -28.03 24.08
N VAL A 393 -12.41 -28.33 24.18
CA VAL A 393 -13.23 -28.76 23.04
C VAL A 393 -14.36 -27.77 22.83
N PHE A 394 -14.55 -27.37 21.58
CA PHE A 394 -15.62 -26.46 21.16
C PHE A 394 -16.49 -27.12 20.08
N GLN A 395 -17.71 -26.61 19.94
CA GLN A 395 -18.54 -26.81 18.75
C GLN A 395 -18.46 -25.56 17.87
N LEU A 396 -18.09 -25.76 16.61
CA LEU A 396 -18.16 -24.74 15.57
C LEU A 396 -19.58 -24.75 14.99
N SER A 397 -20.33 -23.69 15.27
CA SER A 397 -21.70 -23.52 14.77
C SER A 397 -21.70 -23.09 13.30
N GLU A 398 -22.78 -23.38 12.58
CA GLU A 398 -23.08 -22.74 11.29
C GLU A 398 -23.62 -21.30 11.46
N LEU A 399 -24.05 -20.94 12.68
CA LEU A 399 -24.52 -19.60 13.00
C LEU A 399 -23.35 -18.63 13.18
N TYR A 400 -23.58 -17.37 12.81
CA TYR A 400 -22.65 -16.28 13.01
C TYR A 400 -22.76 -15.69 14.42
N VAL A 401 -21.68 -15.08 14.89
CA VAL A 401 -21.72 -14.19 16.06
C VAL A 401 -22.67 -13.02 15.79
N GLU A 402 -23.29 -12.49 16.84
CA GLU A 402 -24.32 -11.45 16.71
C GLU A 402 -23.75 -10.13 16.18
N GLU A 403 -22.52 -9.79 16.58
CA GLU A 403 -21.86 -8.54 16.21
C GLU A 403 -20.35 -8.74 15.99
N GLY A 404 -19.80 -7.99 15.05
CA GLY A 404 -18.37 -7.86 14.86
C GLY A 404 -18.00 -6.49 14.32
N THR A 405 -16.74 -6.08 14.55
CA THR A 405 -16.29 -4.72 14.27
C THR A 405 -14.96 -4.68 13.53
N LEU A 406 -14.82 -3.72 12.61
CA LEU A 406 -13.53 -3.39 12.01
C LEU A 406 -13.26 -1.89 12.20
N GLU A 407 -12.15 -1.56 12.85
CA GLU A 407 -11.64 -0.19 12.95
C GLU A 407 -10.54 0.03 11.91
N SER A 408 -10.67 1.05 11.06
CA SER A 408 -9.65 1.37 10.05
C SER A 408 -8.38 1.91 10.68
N GLU A 409 -7.28 2.01 9.94
CA GLU A 409 -6.21 2.94 10.33
C GLU A 409 -6.67 4.40 10.16
N ALA A 410 -5.93 5.31 10.79
CA ALA A 410 -6.11 6.74 10.62
C ALA A 410 -5.70 7.16 9.19
N TYR A 411 -6.65 7.67 8.43
CA TYR A 411 -6.42 8.26 7.13
C TYR A 411 -5.88 9.68 7.25
N ASP A 412 -4.70 9.94 6.67
CA ASP A 412 -4.04 11.25 6.67
C ASP A 412 -4.36 12.06 5.40
N THR A 413 -5.13 13.14 5.55
CA THR A 413 -5.42 14.08 4.45
C THR A 413 -4.28 15.05 4.17
N LYS A 414 -3.15 14.98 4.89
CA LYS A 414 -1.95 15.85 4.81
C LYS A 414 -2.14 17.27 5.35
N SER A 415 -3.37 17.78 5.32
CA SER A 415 -3.77 19.05 5.91
C SER A 415 -5.17 18.94 6.51
N THR A 416 -5.55 19.88 7.37
CA THR A 416 -6.91 19.97 7.95
C THR A 416 -7.95 19.93 6.84
N SER A 417 -8.91 19.02 6.96
CA SER A 417 -9.91 18.76 5.94
C SER A 417 -11.30 18.68 6.55
N ARG A 418 -12.27 19.08 5.72
CA ARG A 418 -13.69 18.86 5.95
C ARG A 418 -14.13 17.56 5.32
N TRP A 419 -15.04 16.87 5.97
CA TRP A 419 -15.52 15.55 5.58
C TRP A 419 -16.82 15.62 4.79
N GLY A 420 -16.91 14.82 3.73
CA GLY A 420 -18.11 14.64 2.94
C GLY A 420 -19.04 13.58 3.53
N LYS A 421 -19.77 12.88 2.66
CA LYS A 421 -20.59 11.74 3.05
C LYS A 421 -19.76 10.46 3.08
N LEU A 422 -20.03 9.62 4.08
CA LEU A 422 -19.55 8.23 4.13
C LEU A 422 -20.63 7.32 3.54
N SER A 423 -20.24 6.47 2.59
CA SER A 423 -21.07 5.49 1.89
C SER A 423 -20.34 4.15 1.82
N TRP A 424 -21.06 3.05 1.68
CA TRP A 424 -20.46 1.72 1.60
C TRP A 424 -21.29 0.77 0.73
N ARG A 425 -20.66 -0.33 0.32
CA ARG A 425 -21.33 -1.45 -0.34
C ARG A 425 -21.28 -2.66 0.56
N SER A 426 -22.44 -3.19 0.90
CA SER A 426 -22.61 -4.40 1.68
C SER A 426 -23.72 -5.27 1.13
N THR A 427 -23.70 -6.55 1.48
CA THR A 427 -24.74 -7.52 1.14
C THR A 427 -25.16 -8.30 2.39
N GLY A 428 -26.46 -8.53 2.56
CA GLY A 428 -27.00 -9.22 3.73
C GLY A 428 -26.86 -8.43 5.04
N GLY A 429 -27.67 -8.78 6.03
CA GLY A 429 -27.57 -8.25 7.40
C GLY A 429 -27.61 -6.73 7.53
N GLU A 430 -27.16 -6.25 8.69
CA GLU A 430 -27.06 -4.81 9.00
C GLU A 430 -25.58 -4.41 9.12
N VAL A 431 -25.22 -3.29 8.48
CA VAL A 431 -23.89 -2.67 8.58
C VAL A 431 -24.06 -1.20 8.93
N ALA A 432 -23.40 -0.77 10.00
CA ALA A 432 -23.37 0.63 10.43
C ALA A 432 -21.93 1.11 10.58
N PHE A 433 -21.72 2.42 10.44
CA PHE A 433 -20.41 3.04 10.59
C PHE A 433 -20.43 4.14 11.66
N SER A 434 -19.31 4.33 12.35
CA SER A 434 -19.04 5.55 13.11
C SER A 434 -17.71 6.13 12.65
N THR A 435 -17.56 7.45 12.75
CA THR A 435 -16.32 8.15 12.40
C THR A 435 -15.79 8.94 13.57
N ARG A 436 -14.47 9.16 13.61
CA ARG A 436 -13.82 10.14 14.47
C ARG A 436 -12.66 10.80 13.74
N SER A 437 -12.23 11.94 14.24
CA SER A 437 -11.16 12.73 13.62
C SER A 437 -10.23 13.35 14.67
N GLY A 438 -9.02 13.70 14.24
CA GLY A 438 -7.99 14.29 15.08
C GLY A 438 -6.81 14.84 14.29
N ASN A 439 -5.86 15.45 15.00
CA ASN A 439 -4.70 16.12 14.39
C ASN A 439 -3.36 15.42 14.68
N THR A 440 -3.40 14.22 15.25
CA THR A 440 -2.23 13.36 15.49
C THR A 440 -2.33 12.08 14.65
N GLY A 441 -1.20 11.48 14.27
CA GLY A 441 -1.18 10.33 13.35
C GLY A 441 -1.71 9.02 13.95
N LYS A 442 -1.74 8.91 15.28
CA LYS A 442 -2.36 7.79 16.00
C LYS A 442 -3.46 8.36 16.90
N PRO A 443 -4.64 7.73 16.98
CA PRO A 443 -5.68 8.16 17.92
C PRO A 443 -5.17 8.24 19.36
N ASP A 444 -5.37 9.39 19.99
CA ASP A 444 -5.05 9.68 21.39
C ASP A 444 -6.23 10.38 22.07
N ASN A 445 -6.04 10.89 23.29
CA ASN A 445 -7.09 11.57 24.06
C ASN A 445 -7.46 12.98 23.55
N THR A 446 -6.85 13.45 22.47
CA THR A 446 -7.19 14.73 21.81
C THR A 446 -8.10 14.56 20.59
N TRP A 447 -8.33 13.31 20.16
CA TRP A 447 -9.29 12.99 19.12
C TRP A 447 -10.73 13.15 19.64
N CYS A 448 -11.67 13.44 18.73
CA CYS A 448 -13.08 13.41 19.12
C CYS A 448 -13.53 11.98 19.44
N ASP A 449 -14.61 11.88 20.22
CA ASP A 449 -15.32 10.62 20.40
C ASP A 449 -15.89 10.12 19.06
N TRP A 450 -16.22 8.83 19.03
CA TRP A 450 -16.91 8.24 17.88
C TRP A 450 -18.25 8.93 17.66
N SER A 451 -18.58 9.20 16.39
CA SER A 451 -19.88 9.73 16.00
C SER A 451 -21.01 8.73 16.31
N GLU A 452 -22.24 9.26 16.33
CA GLU A 452 -23.45 8.45 16.18
C GLU A 452 -23.35 7.51 14.96
N ALA A 453 -24.05 6.39 15.04
CA ALA A 453 -24.04 5.37 14.01
C ALA A 453 -24.69 5.87 12.71
N LEU A 454 -23.93 5.80 11.63
CA LEU A 454 -24.34 6.02 10.25
C LEU A 454 -24.90 4.70 9.70
N ALA A 455 -26.19 4.67 9.39
CA ALA A 455 -26.88 3.45 8.94
C ALA A 455 -27.28 3.46 7.44
N ASN A 456 -27.24 4.62 6.77
CA ASN A 456 -27.60 4.70 5.35
C ASN A 456 -26.40 4.45 4.44
N SER A 457 -26.40 3.31 3.75
CA SER A 457 -25.34 2.87 2.84
C SER A 457 -25.13 3.78 1.63
N ASP A 458 -26.18 4.46 1.15
CA ASP A 458 -26.10 5.38 0.00
C ASP A 458 -25.35 6.68 0.32
N GLY A 459 -25.13 6.96 1.61
CA GLY A 459 -24.31 8.09 2.04
C GLY A 459 -24.93 8.89 3.18
N THR A 460 -24.23 8.98 4.30
CA THR A 460 -24.57 9.87 5.42
C THR A 460 -23.49 10.92 5.61
N GLN A 461 -23.86 12.18 5.88
CA GLN A 461 -22.91 13.25 6.16
C GLN A 461 -22.09 12.92 7.42
N ILE A 462 -20.77 12.96 7.31
CA ILE A 462 -19.87 12.80 8.46
C ILE A 462 -20.00 14.03 9.36
N THR A 463 -20.20 13.80 10.66
CA THR A 463 -20.36 14.85 11.68
C THR A 463 -19.12 15.05 12.54
N SER A 464 -18.09 14.21 12.39
CA SER A 464 -16.81 14.40 13.06
C SER A 464 -16.20 15.78 12.71
N PRO A 465 -15.54 16.48 13.66
CA PRO A 465 -14.97 17.80 13.40
C PRO A 465 -13.91 17.81 12.30
N GLU A 466 -13.69 18.98 11.69
CA GLU A 466 -12.62 19.18 10.71
C GLU A 466 -11.25 18.90 11.33
N ALA A 467 -10.45 18.06 10.69
CA ALA A 467 -9.13 17.67 11.18
C ALA A 467 -8.25 17.12 10.06
N ARG A 468 -6.98 16.83 10.33
CA ARG A 468 -6.06 16.21 9.36
C ARG A 468 -6.22 14.69 9.24
N PHE A 469 -6.67 14.02 10.30
CA PHE A 469 -6.81 12.57 10.31
C PHE A 469 -8.27 12.17 10.54
N MET A 470 -8.71 11.11 9.86
CA MET A 470 -10.00 10.48 10.07
C MET A 470 -9.84 8.98 10.26
N GLN A 471 -10.64 8.39 11.15
CA GLN A 471 -10.78 6.95 11.29
C GLN A 471 -12.27 6.59 11.24
N TRP A 472 -12.60 5.44 10.66
CA TRP A 472 -13.95 4.88 10.74
C TRP A 472 -13.94 3.53 11.46
N LYS A 473 -15.10 3.17 12.00
CA LYS A 473 -15.39 1.88 12.61
C LYS A 473 -16.65 1.32 11.95
N ALA A 474 -16.56 0.14 11.35
CA ALA A 474 -17.70 -0.61 10.85
C ALA A 474 -18.18 -1.56 11.94
N VAL A 475 -19.50 -1.69 12.08
CA VAL A 475 -20.19 -2.65 12.94
C VAL A 475 -21.10 -3.49 12.04
N LEU A 476 -20.89 -4.80 12.04
CA LEU A 476 -21.67 -5.77 11.28
C LEU A 476 -22.54 -6.55 12.26
N LYS A 477 -23.84 -6.68 11.98
CA LYS A 477 -24.79 -7.43 12.81
C LYS A 477 -25.54 -8.52 12.03
N ALA A 478 -25.58 -9.71 12.59
CA ALA A 478 -26.32 -10.85 12.07
C ALA A 478 -27.80 -10.76 12.52
N ASN A 479 -28.61 -10.03 11.75
CA ASN A 479 -30.08 -10.00 11.92
C ASN A 479 -30.71 -11.04 10.98
N ASP A 480 -31.33 -10.59 9.88
CA ASP A 480 -32.08 -11.42 8.92
C ASP A 480 -31.20 -12.09 7.82
N GLY A 481 -29.88 -12.00 7.97
CA GLY A 481 -28.90 -12.58 7.04
C GLY A 481 -27.47 -12.23 7.44
N THR A 482 -26.49 -12.87 6.81
CA THR A 482 -25.08 -12.65 7.13
C THR A 482 -24.55 -11.38 6.44
N PRO A 483 -24.19 -10.33 7.19
CA PRO A 483 -23.62 -9.13 6.61
C PRO A 483 -22.24 -9.39 6.03
N THR A 484 -22.02 -8.85 4.84
CA THR A 484 -20.72 -8.80 4.19
C THR A 484 -20.45 -7.37 3.76
N LEU A 485 -19.33 -6.79 4.19
CA LEU A 485 -18.91 -5.45 3.78
C LEU A 485 -17.82 -5.57 2.70
N GLN A 486 -18.06 -4.94 1.55
CA GLN A 486 -17.20 -5.07 0.37
C GLN A 486 -16.39 -3.79 0.10
N GLN A 487 -16.91 -2.63 0.48
CA GLN A 487 -16.33 -1.35 0.14
C GLN A 487 -16.80 -0.26 1.10
N VAL A 488 -15.91 0.65 1.45
CA VAL A 488 -16.22 1.91 2.14
C VAL A 488 -15.61 3.07 1.38
N ARG A 489 -16.33 4.19 1.34
CA ARG A 489 -15.92 5.40 0.62
C ARG A 489 -16.37 6.65 1.35
N PHE A 490 -15.51 7.65 1.41
CA PHE A 490 -15.89 9.01 1.79
C PHE A 490 -15.13 10.05 0.98
N GLY A 491 -15.69 11.26 0.90
CA GLY A 491 -15.01 12.43 0.33
C GLY A 491 -14.37 13.30 1.40
N SER A 492 -13.29 14.00 1.06
CA SER A 492 -12.71 15.05 1.89
C SER A 492 -12.27 16.24 1.02
N VAL A 493 -12.36 17.44 1.58
CA VAL A 493 -11.86 18.67 0.97
C VAL A 493 -10.94 19.35 1.97
N GLN A 494 -9.69 19.61 1.59
CA GLN A 494 -8.76 20.37 2.42
C GLN A 494 -9.30 21.79 2.60
N LEU A 495 -9.10 22.36 3.79
CA LEU A 495 -9.36 23.78 4.00
C LEU A 495 -8.33 24.60 3.23
N ASN A 496 -8.78 25.67 2.58
CA ASN A 496 -7.90 26.55 1.84
C ASN A 496 -6.87 27.20 2.79
N LEU A 497 -5.62 27.31 2.36
CA LEU A 497 -4.53 27.88 3.13
C LEU A 497 -3.88 29.01 2.36
N GLU A 498 -3.47 30.06 3.08
CA GLU A 498 -2.84 31.22 2.46
C GLU A 498 -1.51 30.86 1.78
N PRO A 499 -1.26 31.31 0.54
CA PRO A 499 0.02 31.18 -0.13
C PRO A 499 1.16 31.83 0.65
N ARG A 500 2.38 31.32 0.49
CA ARG A 500 3.58 31.87 1.16
C ARG A 500 4.56 32.46 0.18
N ILE A 501 4.94 33.71 0.42
CA ILE A 501 5.91 34.43 -0.41
C ILE A 501 7.31 34.39 0.22
N GLY A 502 8.24 33.74 -0.49
CA GLY A 502 9.67 33.69 -0.17
C GLY A 502 10.41 34.94 -0.64
N GLN A 503 11.62 34.80 -1.16
CA GLN A 503 12.42 35.96 -1.59
C GLN A 503 11.89 36.56 -2.91
N ILE A 504 11.93 37.89 -3.04
CA ILE A 504 11.72 38.61 -4.31
C ILE A 504 13.07 39.21 -4.72
N GLN A 505 13.53 38.91 -5.92
CA GLN A 505 14.81 39.39 -6.45
C GLN A 505 14.59 40.08 -7.80
N VAL A 506 15.14 41.28 -7.96
CA VAL A 506 15.14 42.02 -9.22
C VAL A 506 16.53 42.01 -9.82
N HIS A 507 16.63 41.60 -11.08
CA HIS A 507 17.89 41.56 -11.82
C HIS A 507 17.81 42.50 -13.04
N VAL A 508 18.96 43.05 -13.41
CA VAL A 508 19.13 43.75 -14.69
C VAL A 508 19.24 42.71 -15.80
N GLY A 509 18.50 42.90 -16.89
CA GLY A 509 18.53 41.99 -18.03
C GLY A 509 17.36 41.02 -18.12
N ILE A 510 17.32 40.30 -19.25
CA ILE A 510 16.48 39.11 -19.45
C ILE A 510 17.19 37.92 -18.79
N PRO A 511 16.49 36.99 -18.12
CA PRO A 511 17.12 35.77 -17.64
C PRO A 511 17.78 35.03 -18.80
N LYS A 512 19.07 34.73 -18.69
CA LYS A 512 19.71 33.79 -19.61
C LYS A 512 19.14 32.41 -19.29
N ASP A 513 18.33 31.85 -20.19
CA ASP A 513 18.08 30.42 -20.14
C ASP A 513 19.43 29.69 -20.21
N ARG A 514 19.52 28.52 -19.56
CA ARG A 514 20.69 27.65 -19.67
C ARG A 514 20.84 27.18 -21.13
N GLU A 515 21.41 28.01 -21.99
CA GLU A 515 21.83 27.60 -23.32
C GLU A 515 23.06 26.70 -23.24
N ASN A 516 23.00 25.62 -24.02
CA ASN A 516 24.03 24.62 -24.20
C ASN A 516 25.42 25.25 -24.46
N ARG A 517 26.42 24.79 -23.70
CA ARG A 517 27.82 25.27 -23.68
C ARG A 517 28.68 25.02 -24.94
N ASN A 518 28.09 24.72 -26.10
CA ASN A 518 28.87 24.30 -27.28
C ASN A 518 28.60 25.17 -28.53
N GLY A 519 28.83 26.48 -28.41
CA GLY A 519 28.91 27.38 -29.57
C GLY A 519 29.89 28.54 -29.28
N PRO A 520 30.63 29.05 -30.29
CA PRO A 520 31.48 30.21 -30.10
C PRO A 520 30.63 31.44 -29.72
N PRO A 521 31.12 32.33 -28.83
CA PRO A 521 30.35 33.47 -28.36
C PRO A 521 30.10 34.46 -29.50
N GLN A 522 28.86 34.57 -29.97
CA GLN A 522 28.43 35.65 -30.85
C GLN A 522 28.16 36.91 -30.01
N ARG A 523 29.05 37.91 -30.09
CA ARG A 523 28.75 39.29 -29.66
C ARG A 523 27.71 39.87 -30.62
N SER A 524 26.44 39.71 -30.29
CA SER A 524 25.34 40.33 -31.02
C SER A 524 25.04 41.72 -30.44
N LYS A 525 24.58 42.65 -31.30
CA LYS A 525 24.09 44.00 -30.92
C LYS A 525 22.88 43.99 -29.96
N SER A 526 22.52 42.85 -29.36
CA SER A 526 21.35 42.68 -28.48
C SER A 526 21.62 43.00 -27.00
N ASP A 527 22.88 43.19 -26.59
CA ASP A 527 23.25 43.39 -25.17
C ASP A 527 22.79 44.75 -24.59
N ALA A 528 22.78 45.83 -25.39
CA ALA A 528 22.44 47.17 -24.88
C ALA A 528 20.95 47.30 -24.51
N ASN A 529 20.04 46.71 -25.30
CA ASN A 529 18.61 46.73 -25.01
C ASN A 529 18.23 45.75 -23.89
N ALA A 530 19.05 44.72 -23.65
CA ALA A 530 18.87 43.81 -22.52
C ALA A 530 19.11 44.52 -21.18
N LEU A 531 20.12 45.40 -21.07
CA LEU A 531 20.43 46.16 -19.84
C LEU A 531 19.31 47.14 -19.43
N LYS A 532 18.44 47.51 -20.38
CA LYS A 532 17.26 48.35 -20.13
C LYS A 532 16.02 47.58 -19.66
N LYS A 533 16.10 46.25 -19.60
CA LYS A 533 15.07 45.42 -18.98
C LYS A 533 15.37 45.15 -17.51
N ARG A 534 14.32 44.95 -16.74
CA ARG A 534 14.37 44.46 -15.36
C ARG A 534 13.57 43.17 -15.29
N THR A 535 14.09 42.19 -14.56
CA THR A 535 13.40 40.94 -14.33
C THR A 535 13.24 40.66 -12.85
N ALA A 536 12.00 40.58 -12.40
CA ALA A 536 11.64 40.11 -11.08
C ALA A 536 11.49 38.59 -11.10
N LYS A 537 12.07 37.93 -10.11
CA LYS A 537 11.84 36.51 -9.79
C LYS A 537 11.45 36.40 -8.34
N TRP A 538 10.52 35.53 -8.03
CA TRP A 538 10.11 35.29 -6.65
C TRP A 538 9.97 33.81 -6.32
N GLU A 539 10.15 33.50 -5.05
CA GLU A 539 9.85 32.19 -4.49
C GLU A 539 8.44 32.20 -3.91
N VAL A 540 7.66 31.16 -4.21
CA VAL A 540 6.30 31.03 -3.71
C VAL A 540 5.99 29.56 -3.43
N ALA A 541 5.21 29.31 -2.39
CA ALA A 541 4.74 27.98 -2.03
C ALA A 541 3.29 28.03 -1.56
N ASP A 542 2.45 27.15 -2.09
CA ASP A 542 1.09 26.94 -1.64
C ASP A 542 0.99 25.65 -0.82
N PRO A 543 0.51 25.67 0.44
CA PRO A 543 0.45 24.46 1.27
C PRO A 543 -0.47 23.34 0.76
N ASN A 544 -1.54 23.67 0.04
CA ASN A 544 -2.52 22.74 -0.55
C ASN A 544 -2.25 22.46 -2.03
N GLY A 545 -1.30 23.17 -2.64
CA GLY A 545 -0.89 22.99 -4.04
C GLY A 545 -1.86 23.62 -5.03
N ASP A 546 -2.62 24.63 -4.61
CA ASP A 546 -3.54 25.35 -5.49
C ASP A 546 -2.78 26.18 -6.54
N PRO A 547 -3.35 26.36 -7.75
CA PRO A 547 -2.77 27.21 -8.77
C PRO A 547 -2.81 28.67 -8.31
N LEU A 548 -1.67 29.34 -8.46
CA LEU A 548 -1.49 30.72 -8.00
C LEU A 548 -1.53 31.71 -9.16
N GLU A 549 -2.05 32.89 -8.86
CA GLU A 549 -2.01 34.07 -9.71
C GLU A 549 -1.22 35.18 -9.03
N PHE A 550 -0.40 35.88 -9.79
CA PHE A 550 0.46 36.94 -9.28
C PHE A 550 0.10 38.29 -9.87
N THR A 551 0.10 39.32 -9.02
CA THR A 551 0.01 40.72 -9.41
C THR A 551 1.20 41.48 -8.87
N LEU A 552 1.88 42.21 -9.74
CA LEU A 552 3.08 42.96 -9.43
C LEU A 552 2.81 44.45 -9.52
N TYR A 553 3.18 45.17 -8.46
CA TYR A 553 3.15 46.61 -8.39
C TYR A 553 4.57 47.16 -8.21
N SER A 554 4.81 48.37 -8.70
CA SER A 554 6.02 49.14 -8.42
C SER A 554 5.69 50.49 -7.81
N LYS A 555 6.58 50.99 -6.97
CA LYS A 555 6.50 52.34 -6.43
C LYS A 555 7.89 52.93 -6.27
N ARG A 556 8.11 54.15 -6.78
CA ARG A 556 9.35 54.90 -6.51
C ARG A 556 9.37 55.31 -5.04
N THR A 557 10.53 55.33 -4.39
CA THR A 557 10.66 55.63 -2.94
C THR A 557 10.02 56.97 -2.56
N GLU A 558 10.05 57.95 -3.47
CA GLU A 558 9.50 59.29 -3.29
C GLU A 558 7.98 59.38 -3.56
N ASP A 559 7.39 58.37 -4.20
CA ASP A 559 5.98 58.36 -4.57
C ASP A 559 5.10 57.79 -3.45
N ASN A 560 3.86 58.30 -3.38
CA ASN A 560 2.87 57.86 -2.40
C ASN A 560 2.01 56.66 -2.87
N GLU A 561 1.89 56.45 -4.18
CA GLU A 561 0.96 55.47 -4.75
C GLU A 561 1.66 54.32 -5.49
N TRP A 562 1.14 53.11 -5.31
CA TRP A 562 1.60 51.93 -6.05
C TRP A 562 1.05 51.93 -7.48
N GLN A 563 1.93 51.71 -8.46
CA GLN A 563 1.58 51.57 -9.87
C GLN A 563 1.52 50.10 -10.26
N LEU A 564 0.48 49.68 -10.99
CA LEU A 564 0.36 48.32 -11.50
C LEU A 564 1.39 48.10 -12.61
N LEU A 565 2.28 47.12 -12.43
CA LEU A 565 3.19 46.68 -13.49
C LEU A 565 2.55 45.60 -14.35
N LYS A 566 1.96 44.58 -13.71
CA LYS A 566 1.35 43.45 -14.39
C LYS A 566 0.45 42.64 -13.45
N GLU A 567 -0.66 42.16 -13.98
CA GLU A 567 -1.59 41.24 -13.32
C GLU A 567 -1.75 39.95 -14.14
N GLU A 568 -2.47 38.98 -13.57
CA GLU A 568 -2.78 37.68 -14.17
C GLU A 568 -1.51 36.87 -14.55
N LEU A 569 -0.43 37.03 -13.79
CA LEU A 569 0.80 36.28 -13.99
C LEU A 569 0.67 34.87 -13.40
N LYS A 570 1.10 33.86 -14.15
CA LYS A 570 1.08 32.44 -13.73
C LYS A 570 2.47 31.89 -13.42
N ASP A 571 3.50 32.52 -13.97
CA ASP A 571 4.89 32.15 -13.75
C ASP A 571 5.52 33.05 -12.68
N PRO A 572 6.40 32.51 -11.82
CA PRO A 572 7.02 33.27 -10.73
C PRO A 572 8.17 34.17 -11.21
N VAL A 573 8.02 34.73 -12.41
CA VAL A 573 8.99 35.57 -13.09
C VAL A 573 8.27 36.56 -14.00
N TYR A 574 8.73 37.81 -13.99
CA TYR A 574 8.23 38.82 -14.92
C TYR A 574 9.35 39.76 -15.35
N THR A 575 9.45 39.98 -16.65
CA THR A 575 10.42 40.91 -17.26
C THR A 575 9.68 42.08 -17.89
N TRP A 576 10.09 43.31 -17.55
CA TRP A 576 9.56 44.54 -18.14
C TRP A 576 10.68 45.44 -18.67
N ASP A 577 10.29 46.37 -19.53
CA ASP A 577 11.15 47.43 -20.04
C ASP A 577 11.14 48.62 -19.07
N ALA A 578 12.31 49.02 -18.57
CA ALA A 578 12.43 50.08 -17.58
C ALA A 578 12.63 51.48 -18.20
N THR A 579 12.71 51.60 -19.53
CA THR A 579 12.95 52.89 -20.22
C THR A 579 11.84 53.92 -20.03
N ALA A 580 10.61 53.46 -19.78
CA ALA A 580 9.46 54.31 -19.51
C ALA A 580 9.33 54.73 -18.04
N MET A 581 10.19 54.21 -17.16
CA MET A 581 10.17 54.51 -15.73
C MET A 581 11.16 55.64 -15.42
N PRO A 582 10.75 56.69 -14.68
CA PRO A 582 11.66 57.75 -14.24
C PRO A 582 12.83 57.21 -13.40
N ASP A 583 13.98 57.87 -13.46
CA ASP A 583 15.17 57.46 -12.70
C ASP A 583 14.94 57.60 -11.20
N GLY A 584 15.39 56.61 -10.42
CA GLY A 584 15.24 56.60 -8.97
C GLY A 584 15.25 55.20 -8.38
N GLU A 585 15.08 55.14 -7.06
CA GLU A 585 14.94 53.90 -6.31
C GLU A 585 13.47 53.46 -6.29
N TYR A 586 13.22 52.17 -6.53
CA TYR A 586 11.89 51.58 -6.59
C TYR A 586 11.77 50.37 -5.65
N HIS A 587 10.57 50.15 -5.14
CA HIS A 587 10.16 48.91 -4.50
C HIS A 587 9.18 48.13 -5.39
N LEU A 588 9.24 46.80 -5.31
CA LEU A 588 8.18 45.93 -5.83
C LEU A 588 7.28 45.45 -4.71
N LYS A 589 5.97 45.44 -4.94
CA LYS A 589 5.00 44.71 -4.12
C LYS A 589 4.43 43.58 -4.96
N LEU A 590 4.61 42.36 -4.49
CA LEU A 590 4.00 41.17 -5.05
C LEU A 590 2.75 40.83 -4.24
N VAL A 591 1.64 40.63 -4.94
CA VAL A 591 0.39 40.11 -4.40
C VAL A 591 0.17 38.74 -5.05
N VAL A 592 -0.04 37.71 -4.23
CA VAL A 592 -0.21 36.32 -4.67
C VAL A 592 -1.58 35.85 -4.22
N SER A 593 -2.37 35.31 -5.15
CA SER A 593 -3.74 34.84 -4.93
C SER A 593 -3.87 33.37 -5.33
N ASP A 594 -4.53 32.56 -4.51
CA ASP A 594 -4.90 31.15 -4.83
C ASP A 594 -6.29 31.02 -5.47
N GLN A 595 -6.91 32.14 -5.85
CA GLN A 595 -8.30 32.21 -6.31
C GLN A 595 -8.59 31.29 -7.51
N LEU A 596 -7.59 30.95 -8.32
CA LEU A 596 -7.75 30.04 -9.47
C LEU A 596 -8.12 28.60 -9.06
N GLY A 597 -7.72 28.16 -7.86
CA GLY A 597 -8.05 26.84 -7.31
C GLY A 597 -9.32 26.80 -6.48
N ASN A 598 -9.88 27.98 -6.16
CA ASN A 598 -10.92 28.15 -5.15
C ASN A 598 -12.23 28.67 -5.76
N GLN A 599 -13.34 28.46 -5.04
CA GLN A 599 -14.62 29.09 -5.44
C GLN A 599 -14.48 30.61 -5.46
N GLN A 600 -15.24 31.27 -6.33
CA GLN A 600 -15.18 32.72 -6.48
C GLN A 600 -15.37 33.43 -5.12
N GLY A 601 -14.38 34.22 -4.70
CA GLY A 601 -14.38 34.95 -3.42
C GLY A 601 -13.89 34.15 -2.21
N ALA A 602 -13.52 32.88 -2.37
CA ALA A 602 -12.92 32.05 -1.33
C ALA A 602 -11.38 32.00 -1.38
N GLY A 603 -10.79 32.65 -2.39
CA GLY A 603 -9.34 32.71 -2.50
C GLY A 603 -8.70 33.55 -1.40
N LEU A 604 -7.54 33.11 -0.91
CA LEU A 604 -6.70 33.82 0.03
C LEU A 604 -5.56 34.51 -0.72
N VAL A 605 -5.10 35.61 -0.14
CA VAL A 605 -4.12 36.50 -0.76
C VAL A 605 -3.02 36.78 0.23
N ALA A 606 -1.77 36.61 -0.22
CA ALA A 606 -0.58 37.05 0.49
C ALA A 606 0.05 38.25 -0.25
N GLU A 607 0.66 39.17 0.50
CA GLU A 607 1.43 40.27 -0.10
C GLU A 607 2.83 40.41 0.53
N LYS A 608 3.79 40.84 -0.29
CA LYS A 608 5.16 41.11 0.17
C LYS A 608 5.82 42.22 -0.63
N ILE A 609 6.52 43.09 0.09
CA ILE A 609 7.35 44.14 -0.50
C ILE A 609 8.80 43.63 -0.56
N GLY A 610 9.41 43.71 -1.75
CA GLY A 610 10.80 43.34 -1.98
C GLY A 610 11.79 44.45 -1.58
N SER A 611 13.07 44.08 -1.57
CA SER A 611 14.16 45.04 -1.42
C SER A 611 14.13 46.11 -2.53
N PRO A 612 14.62 47.32 -2.24
CA PRO A 612 14.69 48.37 -3.25
C PRO A 612 15.63 47.99 -4.41
N PHE A 613 15.37 48.56 -5.59
CA PHE A 613 16.21 48.43 -6.78
C PHE A 613 16.25 49.76 -7.55
N GLU A 614 17.33 50.00 -8.28
CA GLU A 614 17.54 51.25 -9.01
C GLU A 614 17.14 51.15 -10.49
N ILE A 615 16.50 52.22 -10.97
CA ILE A 615 16.27 52.49 -12.38
C ILE A 615 17.08 53.73 -12.74
N ASP A 616 17.91 53.58 -13.77
CA ASP A 616 18.73 54.64 -14.34
C ASP A 616 18.69 54.57 -15.88
N ASN A 617 18.08 55.59 -16.47
CA ASN A 617 17.94 55.82 -17.89
C ASN A 617 18.65 57.10 -18.35
N THR A 618 19.24 57.88 -17.42
CA THR A 618 19.99 59.10 -17.74
C THR A 618 21.33 58.73 -18.35
N GLN A 619 21.74 59.45 -19.39
CA GLN A 619 23.05 59.24 -20.00
C GLN A 619 24.12 60.04 -19.25
N PRO A 620 25.35 59.50 -19.12
CA PRO A 620 26.46 60.28 -18.61
C PRO A 620 26.68 61.54 -19.44
N VAL A 621 27.20 62.58 -18.80
CA VAL A 621 27.55 63.85 -19.44
C VAL A 621 29.06 63.97 -19.51
N ILE A 622 29.59 64.22 -20.71
CA ILE A 622 31.02 64.54 -20.91
C ILE A 622 31.16 66.06 -20.93
N ALA A 623 31.85 66.61 -19.94
CA ALA A 623 32.07 68.03 -19.77
C ALA A 623 33.57 68.40 -19.85
N ASN A 624 33.84 69.68 -20.07
CA ASN A 624 35.18 70.28 -19.97
C ASN A 624 36.28 69.58 -20.78
N ILE A 625 36.00 69.16 -22.01
CA ILE A 625 37.03 68.62 -22.90
C ILE A 625 38.00 69.74 -23.28
N GLN A 626 39.23 69.68 -22.76
CA GLN A 626 40.29 70.66 -23.01
C GLN A 626 41.49 69.95 -23.62
N GLY A 627 42.02 70.45 -24.74
CA GLY A 627 43.25 69.98 -25.35
C GLY A 627 44.33 71.05 -25.27
N THR A 628 45.49 70.72 -24.67
CA THR A 628 46.65 71.60 -24.62
C THR A 628 47.81 70.96 -25.37
N LYS A 629 48.45 71.72 -26.28
CA LYS A 629 49.59 71.24 -27.05
C LYS A 629 50.87 71.24 -26.21
N ASN A 630 51.61 70.14 -26.24
CA ASN A 630 52.93 70.01 -25.62
C ASN A 630 54.05 70.40 -26.61
N GLY A 631 55.24 70.72 -26.09
CA GLY A 631 56.38 71.18 -26.89
C GLY A 631 56.98 70.13 -27.85
N ASP A 632 56.64 68.85 -27.68
CA ASP A 632 57.09 67.71 -28.48
C ASP A 632 56.12 67.33 -29.62
N GLY A 633 55.01 68.06 -29.77
CA GLY A 633 53.98 67.80 -30.78
C GLY A 633 52.85 66.88 -30.32
N SER A 634 52.90 66.35 -29.10
CA SER A 634 51.76 65.67 -28.45
C SER A 634 50.73 66.65 -27.91
N TYR A 635 49.53 66.16 -27.58
CA TYR A 635 48.49 66.94 -26.90
C TYR A 635 48.09 66.25 -25.59
N ARG A 636 47.94 67.05 -24.54
CA ARG A 636 47.30 66.62 -23.30
C ARG A 636 45.83 66.99 -23.34
N ILE A 637 44.96 65.99 -23.27
CA ILE A 637 43.51 66.14 -23.32
C ILE A 637 42.95 65.75 -21.96
N SER A 638 42.15 66.62 -21.35
CA SER A 638 41.43 66.33 -20.11
C SER A 638 39.92 66.51 -20.30
N CYS A 639 39.11 65.67 -19.66
CA CYS A 639 37.67 65.87 -19.56
C CYS A 639 37.13 65.28 -18.26
N VAL A 640 35.89 65.65 -17.93
CA VAL A 640 35.15 65.10 -16.79
C VAL A 640 33.93 64.38 -17.31
N ILE A 641 33.72 63.14 -16.89
CA ILE A 641 32.49 62.38 -17.13
C ILE A 641 31.71 62.35 -15.83
N GLU A 642 30.43 62.69 -15.86
CA GLU A 642 29.58 62.69 -14.68
C GLU A 642 28.21 62.07 -15.00
N ASP A 643 27.72 61.21 -14.11
CA ASP A 643 26.40 60.64 -14.16
C ASP A 643 25.72 60.72 -12.78
N GLY A 644 24.43 61.05 -12.77
CA GLY A 644 23.67 61.24 -11.53
C GLY A 644 23.21 59.93 -10.89
N GLY A 645 23.00 58.88 -11.69
CA GLY A 645 22.36 57.63 -11.30
C GLY A 645 23.37 56.51 -11.01
N SER A 646 24.28 56.25 -11.93
CA SER A 646 25.16 55.08 -11.87
C SER A 646 26.64 55.41 -12.11
N PRO A 647 27.58 54.66 -11.50
CA PRO A 647 29.01 54.85 -11.77
C PRO A 647 29.35 54.68 -13.25
N ILE A 648 30.37 55.41 -13.70
CA ILE A 648 30.93 55.23 -15.03
C ILE A 648 31.61 53.86 -15.08
N LYS A 649 31.46 53.15 -16.21
CA LYS A 649 31.96 51.79 -16.40
C LYS A 649 33.10 51.73 -17.41
N GLU A 650 33.01 52.52 -18.47
CA GLU A 650 33.96 52.50 -19.59
C GLU A 650 33.99 53.87 -20.26
N ALA A 651 35.18 54.30 -20.69
CA ALA A 651 35.31 55.37 -21.67
C ALA A 651 36.35 55.04 -22.74
N VAL A 652 36.05 55.45 -23.97
CA VAL A 652 36.91 55.27 -25.15
C VAL A 652 36.96 56.57 -25.95
N TYR A 653 38.02 56.77 -26.73
CA TYR A 653 38.21 57.95 -27.55
C TYR A 653 38.68 57.64 -28.98
N LYS A 654 38.51 58.61 -29.86
CA LYS A 654 39.03 58.66 -31.24
C LYS A 654 39.55 60.05 -31.54
N ILE A 655 40.68 60.14 -32.22
CA ILE A 655 41.22 61.41 -32.72
C ILE A 655 41.06 61.45 -34.23
N ASP A 656 40.61 62.60 -34.73
CA ASP A 656 40.33 62.88 -36.13
C ASP A 656 39.47 61.78 -36.78
N SER A 657 40.03 61.05 -37.75
CA SER A 657 39.31 59.99 -38.50
C SER A 657 39.83 58.59 -38.17
N ASP A 658 40.34 58.37 -36.95
CA ASP A 658 40.78 57.05 -36.49
C ASP A 658 39.66 55.99 -36.65
N GLU A 659 40.00 54.87 -37.28
CA GLU A 659 39.06 53.77 -37.53
C GLU A 659 38.68 53.03 -36.24
N GLU A 660 39.59 52.97 -35.25
CA GLU A 660 39.41 52.20 -34.02
C GLU A 660 39.23 53.10 -32.79
N TRP A 661 38.33 52.70 -31.87
CA TRP A 661 38.17 53.35 -30.57
C TRP A 661 39.27 52.87 -29.62
N LYS A 662 39.95 53.80 -28.96
CA LYS A 662 41.04 53.53 -28.00
C LYS A 662 40.53 53.73 -26.58
N ALA A 663 40.96 52.92 -25.62
CA ALA A 663 40.55 53.08 -24.22
C ALA A 663 41.17 54.34 -23.60
N ILE A 664 40.39 55.04 -22.77
CA ILE A 664 40.87 56.11 -21.90
C ILE A 664 40.49 55.73 -20.47
N PHE A 665 41.44 55.91 -19.55
CA PHE A 665 41.27 55.56 -18.14
C PHE A 665 41.14 56.84 -17.30
N PRO A 666 40.42 56.76 -16.17
CA PRO A 666 40.37 57.85 -15.22
C PRO A 666 41.74 58.03 -14.56
N SER A 667 41.92 59.18 -13.91
CA SER A 667 43.20 59.58 -13.32
C SER A 667 43.74 58.60 -12.27
N ASP A 668 42.88 57.81 -11.64
CA ASP A 668 43.19 56.75 -10.67
C ASP A 668 43.15 55.34 -11.27
N LEU A 669 42.88 55.23 -12.57
CA LEU A 669 42.84 54.00 -13.38
C LEU A 669 41.66 53.05 -13.11
N ILE A 670 40.65 53.44 -12.31
CA ILE A 670 39.50 52.59 -11.97
C ILE A 670 38.20 53.32 -12.26
N PHE A 671 37.30 52.69 -13.02
CA PHE A 671 35.95 53.18 -13.26
C PHE A 671 35.02 52.66 -12.16
N ASP A 672 34.84 53.43 -11.08
CA ASP A 672 34.00 53.05 -9.94
C ASP A 672 33.18 54.21 -9.34
N SER A 673 33.31 55.42 -9.90
CA SER A 673 32.65 56.62 -9.42
C SER A 673 31.59 57.15 -10.39
N ARG A 674 30.62 57.90 -9.85
CA ARG A 674 29.65 58.69 -10.63
C ARG A 674 30.30 59.87 -11.36
N ARG A 675 31.46 60.33 -10.90
CA ARG A 675 32.24 61.39 -11.54
C ARG A 675 33.67 60.92 -11.73
N GLU A 676 34.12 60.93 -12.98
CA GLU A 676 35.44 60.48 -13.40
C GLU A 676 36.20 61.59 -14.12
N GLU A 677 37.46 61.79 -13.75
CA GLU A 677 38.35 62.71 -14.45
C GLU A 677 39.29 61.93 -15.37
N LEU A 678 39.17 62.17 -16.67
CA LEU A 678 39.99 61.51 -17.67
C LEU A 678 41.12 62.42 -18.13
N VAL A 679 42.33 61.88 -18.19
CA VAL A 679 43.50 62.56 -18.76
C VAL A 679 44.19 61.63 -19.75
N LEU A 680 44.34 62.12 -20.97
CA LEU A 680 45.03 61.42 -22.06
C LEU A 680 46.18 62.28 -22.55
N THR A 681 47.33 61.66 -22.82
CA THR A 681 48.40 62.27 -23.60
C THR A 681 48.51 61.51 -24.91
N THR A 682 48.39 62.22 -26.03
CA THR A 682 48.49 61.62 -27.36
C THR A 682 49.94 61.34 -27.72
N GLU A 683 50.19 60.47 -28.70
CA GLU A 683 51.46 60.53 -29.44
C GLU A 683 51.52 61.83 -30.28
N PRO A 684 52.71 62.25 -30.77
CA PRO A 684 52.82 63.42 -31.64
C PRO A 684 51.94 63.30 -32.89
N LEU A 685 51.05 64.26 -33.11
CA LEU A 685 50.13 64.21 -34.25
C LEU A 685 50.81 64.79 -35.50
N GLU A 686 50.92 63.98 -36.56
CA GLU A 686 51.67 64.34 -37.78
C GLU A 686 51.01 65.47 -38.59
N ARG A 687 49.67 65.53 -38.58
CA ARG A 687 48.91 66.54 -39.31
C ARG A 687 49.01 67.89 -38.60
N LYS A 688 49.57 68.90 -39.27
CA LYS A 688 49.57 70.28 -38.74
C LYS A 688 48.18 70.91 -38.92
N GLY A 689 47.55 71.35 -37.83
CA GLY A 689 46.28 72.09 -37.88
C GLY A 689 45.37 71.77 -36.69
N ARG A 690 44.07 72.06 -36.85
CA ARG A 690 43.02 71.69 -35.90
C ARG A 690 42.81 70.18 -35.88
N HIS A 691 42.75 69.61 -34.68
CA HIS A 691 42.39 68.21 -34.45
C HIS A 691 41.04 68.10 -33.75
N THR A 692 40.33 66.99 -33.93
CA THR A 692 39.08 66.71 -33.22
C THR A 692 39.23 65.44 -32.39
N ILE A 693 38.69 65.43 -31.17
CA ILE A 693 38.53 64.22 -30.38
C ILE A 693 37.04 63.92 -30.21
N ALA A 694 36.67 62.66 -30.37
CA ALA A 694 35.39 62.12 -29.92
C ALA A 694 35.65 61.17 -28.74
N ILE A 695 34.90 61.34 -27.66
CA ILE A 695 34.94 60.51 -26.45
C ILE A 695 33.58 59.88 -26.29
N ARG A 696 33.53 58.57 -26.08
CA ARG A 696 32.32 57.81 -25.76
C ARG A 696 32.46 57.25 -24.35
N ALA A 697 31.47 57.53 -23.50
CA ALA A 697 31.40 56.97 -22.15
C ALA A 697 30.18 56.08 -22.00
N VAL A 698 30.31 55.05 -21.17
CA VAL A 698 29.25 54.10 -20.80
C VAL A 698 29.22 53.98 -19.29
N ASP A 699 28.04 54.07 -18.70
CA ASP A 699 27.87 53.84 -17.25
C ASP A 699 27.59 52.35 -16.93
N THR A 700 27.43 52.05 -15.65
CA THR A 700 27.11 50.69 -15.18
C THR A 700 25.66 50.28 -15.50
N ALA A 701 24.75 51.23 -15.70
CA ALA A 701 23.38 51.01 -16.19
C ALA A 701 23.28 50.80 -17.72
N GLY A 702 24.41 50.90 -18.44
CA GLY A 702 24.52 50.71 -19.88
C GLY A 702 24.11 51.92 -20.72
N ASN A 703 23.91 53.10 -20.13
CA ASN A 703 23.69 54.33 -20.89
C ASN A 703 24.97 54.77 -21.58
N ILE A 704 24.85 55.27 -22.82
CA ILE A 704 25.98 55.65 -23.66
C ILE A 704 25.84 57.12 -24.03
N THR A 705 26.93 57.86 -23.91
CA THR A 705 27.05 59.24 -24.39
C THR A 705 28.25 59.36 -25.34
N VAL A 706 28.21 60.31 -26.26
CA VAL A 706 29.35 60.67 -27.12
C VAL A 706 29.50 62.19 -27.11
N GLY A 707 30.65 62.67 -26.65
CA GLY A 707 31.04 64.07 -26.65
C GLY A 707 32.27 64.29 -27.53
N GLY A 708 32.46 65.50 -28.05
CA GLY A 708 33.65 65.80 -28.83
C GLY A 708 34.04 67.27 -28.76
N ALA A 709 35.32 67.53 -29.01
CA ALA A 709 35.87 68.88 -29.04
C ALA A 709 36.97 69.00 -30.08
N THR A 710 37.20 70.22 -30.55
CA THR A 710 38.31 70.56 -31.44
C THR A 710 39.38 71.29 -30.65
N PHE A 711 40.65 70.94 -30.85
CA PHE A 711 41.81 71.53 -30.17
C PHE A 711 42.98 71.79 -31.13
#